data_AF-A0A1E4RSD3-F1
#
_entry.id   AF-A0A1E4RSD3-F1
#
_cell.length_a   1.000
_cell.length_b   1.000
_cell.length_c   1.000
_cell.angle_alpha   90.00
_cell.angle_beta   90.00
_cell.angle_gamma   90.00
#
_symmetry.space_group_name_H-M   'P 1'
#
loop_
_entity.id
_entity.type
_entity.pdbx_description
1 polymer ?
#
loop_
_entity_poly.entity_id
_entity_poly.type
_entity_poly.pdbx_seq_one_letter_code
_entity_poly.pdbx_strand_id
1 'polypeptide(L)'
;MSIRSPILSATQSKAGSGIHPIKSRVHVDDLNIQSIMSNQDITINVDHVINDDEAMILALGYKQEFKREFSLWSIFAVSFSVLGLLPSIASTFDYQQLVIGISPIPWLIAIIFITSVALSMAEIASAFPTSAGTPYAVSQLSPPKYSALLTWLTCFSNWLCQITAAPSVNYSGASMILALASYNSKTGYSPTAGQTYGLATAIQITHGIISSLPTKWLAYFNGAGTGVNMVFLVIVFVMILAGNERTQISEHLVKDLSKFNDNSTAWSLYNQTEFPTGIAMLTSFLGVIWAMSGYDSPFHLSEECSNASVAAPRAIVMTSTFGGLIGWLFMLAIAYTTVDLDEISADPQGLGQPFVSFLAQILKSKLLNAAIALTIISSYFMGESCMLAASRVTYAYSRDNLFPLSKYWKKVNPLTQTPVNAVWINLLLGQLFLLLLFAGDTAIGAIFSVGGISGFVSFTMPTLLKITYARSFFKPGPWNLGRWSQPIGYVSVAFVTVMIPILCFPTVRGKDLTPDQMNWTVLVYFGPMLMALIWFLVDAHKWYEGPKSNLDPGDLQVGSVEEDEKYDVILGVASNENTEKSENFNSAIDGELAANNGSPPFISFQFATVDKEGYPHNRTLVYRGFLFDDKSTNVITFTTDKRMDKYNELKANDKFEAVFYFGKLKKQFRLRGRARIIDDNYKPEIDLSSIQPKTILQNNINSGSSSSSDEDEEEEEEELSIKVSPSTSRSSSEIYKGVEIQKQPINYPLILPRLALQIQQDNHNLQISYTNLQDLSNLDYQPPTNQEWEQEIKRQWFNLSKNLKSTFRKPMPKTKMTLENQKLIDKISRGVDGKKEESGLSNFSCVGLFIDYVDFVEIEKDRRYIYKKDDHHYWSEEEVCP
;
A
#
# COMPACT_ATOMS: atom_id res chain seq x y z
N MET A 1 37.81 -3.04 -1.39
CA MET A 1 38.54 -3.46 -0.17
C MET A 1 37.48 -3.69 0.90
N SER A 2 37.23 -4.95 1.23
CA SER A 2 36.13 -5.43 2.08
C SER A 2 36.27 -4.91 3.51
N ILE A 3 35.22 -4.29 4.06
CA ILE A 3 35.14 -3.93 5.48
C ILE A 3 33.81 -4.46 6.01
N ARG A 4 33.90 -5.59 6.72
CA ARG A 4 32.85 -6.15 7.58
C ARG A 4 32.45 -5.11 8.63
N SER A 5 31.18 -4.72 8.70
CA SER A 5 30.61 -4.11 9.90
C SER A 5 30.23 -5.22 10.89
N PRO A 6 30.35 -5.01 12.21
CA PRO A 6 30.11 -6.06 13.20
C PRO A 6 28.62 -6.13 13.57
N ILE A 7 27.78 -6.72 12.71
CA ILE A 7 26.34 -6.91 13.02
C ILE A 7 26.11 -8.15 13.92
N LEU A 8 27.10 -9.04 14.08
CA LEU A 8 26.95 -10.24 14.89
C LEU A 8 28.07 -10.38 15.92
N SER A 9 27.89 -9.70 17.06
CA SER A 9 28.48 -10.15 18.33
C SER A 9 27.74 -11.43 18.74
N ALA A 10 28.33 -12.57 18.38
CA ALA A 10 27.82 -13.89 18.73
C ALA A 10 27.78 -14.10 20.26
N THR A 11 26.63 -13.82 20.87
CA THR A 11 26.20 -14.51 22.10
C THR A 11 25.21 -15.59 21.69
N GLN A 12 25.68 -16.83 21.63
CA GLN A 12 24.85 -18.04 21.58
C GLN A 12 23.97 -18.08 22.84
N SER A 13 22.80 -17.46 22.78
CA SER A 13 21.73 -17.66 23.75
C SER A 13 20.89 -18.84 23.28
N LYS A 14 21.04 -19.99 23.97
CA LYS A 14 20.12 -21.13 23.89
C LYS A 14 18.71 -20.66 24.28
N ALA A 15 17.88 -20.31 23.31
CA ALA A 15 16.44 -20.16 23.48
C ALA A 15 15.74 -21.16 22.55
N GLY A 16 14.77 -21.89 23.11
CA GLY A 16 14.20 -23.12 22.54
C GLY A 16 13.67 -22.97 21.12
N SER A 17 14.06 -23.92 20.28
CA SER A 17 13.55 -24.16 18.93
C SER A 17 12.07 -24.56 18.96
N GLY A 18 11.18 -23.57 18.89
CA GLY A 18 9.88 -23.79 18.28
C GLY A 18 10.08 -23.80 16.76
N ILE A 19 9.97 -24.97 16.14
CA ILE A 19 10.07 -25.11 14.68
C ILE A 19 8.81 -24.46 14.10
N HIS A 20 8.89 -23.18 13.75
CA HIS A 20 7.88 -22.56 12.90
C HIS A 20 8.06 -23.11 11.47
N PRO A 21 7.02 -23.68 10.84
CA PRO A 21 7.15 -24.19 9.49
C PRO A 21 7.44 -23.03 8.52
N ILE A 22 8.62 -23.04 7.90
CA ILE A 22 9.03 -22.04 6.89
C ILE A 22 8.13 -22.22 5.67
N LYS A 23 7.37 -21.17 5.32
CA LYS A 23 6.49 -21.15 4.13
C LYS A 23 6.98 -20.22 3.03
N SER A 24 7.88 -19.28 3.32
CA SER A 24 8.45 -18.37 2.32
C SER A 24 9.89 -17.99 2.70
N ARG A 25 10.74 -17.76 1.70
CA ARG A 25 12.15 -17.36 1.86
C ARG A 25 12.42 -16.10 1.03
N VAL A 26 12.73 -14.96 1.65
CA VAL A 26 13.11 -13.73 0.94
C VAL A 26 14.62 -13.64 0.86
N HIS A 27 15.18 -13.81 -0.33
CA HIS A 27 16.58 -13.45 -0.57
C HIS A 27 16.68 -11.93 -0.81
N VAL A 28 17.36 -11.21 0.08
CA VAL A 28 17.36 -9.73 0.08
C VAL A 28 18.00 -9.17 -1.19
N ASP A 29 19.07 -9.78 -1.68
CA ASP A 29 19.85 -9.25 -2.81
C ASP A 29 19.15 -9.46 -4.16
N ASP A 30 18.25 -10.44 -4.25
CA ASP A 30 17.47 -10.72 -5.45
C ASP A 30 16.38 -9.63 -5.69
N LEU A 31 16.00 -8.85 -4.67
CA LEU A 31 15.11 -7.67 -4.82
C LEU A 31 15.80 -6.48 -5.51
N ASN A 32 17.14 -6.51 -5.64
CA ASN A 32 17.94 -5.42 -6.20
C ASN A 32 17.66 -4.05 -5.56
N ILE A 33 17.30 -4.02 -4.27
CA ILE A 33 17.07 -2.79 -3.53
C ILE A 33 18.33 -2.33 -2.80
N GLN A 34 18.26 -1.14 -2.22
CA GLN A 34 19.24 -0.65 -1.27
C GLN A 34 18.60 -0.65 0.12
N SER A 35 19.18 -1.38 1.07
CA SER A 35 18.68 -1.48 2.43
C SER A 35 19.79 -1.80 3.43
N ILE A 36 19.46 -1.78 4.73
CA ILE A 36 20.37 -2.19 5.81
C ILE A 36 20.86 -3.65 5.69
N MET A 37 20.18 -4.48 4.90
CA MET A 37 20.51 -5.90 4.70
C MET A 37 21.06 -6.21 3.30
N SER A 38 21.12 -5.23 2.40
CA SER A 38 21.65 -5.44 1.05
C SER A 38 23.16 -5.71 1.03
N ASN A 39 23.59 -6.54 0.08
CA ASN A 39 24.95 -7.03 -0.15
C ASN A 39 25.54 -7.82 1.03
N GLN A 40 24.69 -8.52 1.78
CA GLN A 40 25.08 -9.33 2.93
C GLN A 40 24.72 -10.81 2.76
N ASP A 41 24.15 -11.23 1.61
CA ASP A 41 23.78 -12.62 1.34
C ASP A 41 22.85 -13.18 2.43
N ILE A 42 21.77 -12.42 2.70
CA ILE A 42 20.79 -12.69 3.75
C ILE A 42 19.52 -13.28 3.12
N THR A 43 19.11 -14.43 3.64
CA THR A 43 17.78 -15.02 3.39
C THR A 43 16.92 -14.91 4.64
N ILE A 44 15.69 -14.39 4.49
CA ILE A 44 14.72 -14.23 5.56
C ILE A 44 13.68 -15.35 5.44
N ASN A 45 13.62 -16.21 6.44
CA ASN A 45 12.60 -17.26 6.54
C ASN A 45 11.33 -16.70 7.16
N VAL A 46 10.18 -17.02 6.58
CA VAL A 46 8.88 -16.56 7.04
C VAL A 46 7.93 -17.74 7.16
N ASP A 47 7.12 -17.77 8.20
CA ASP A 47 6.20 -18.88 8.54
C ASP A 47 4.84 -18.84 7.80
N HIS A 48 4.66 -17.85 6.93
CA HIS A 48 3.46 -17.64 6.12
C HIS A 48 3.81 -17.19 4.70
N VAL A 49 2.83 -17.29 3.79
CA VAL A 49 2.97 -16.83 2.41
C VAL A 49 2.97 -15.30 2.40
N ILE A 50 4.01 -14.73 1.81
CA ILE A 50 4.21 -13.29 1.69
C ILE A 50 3.90 -12.81 0.27
N ASN A 51 3.56 -11.53 0.12
CA ASN A 51 3.45 -10.86 -1.17
C ASN A 51 4.68 -9.95 -1.42
N ASP A 52 4.84 -9.44 -2.64
CA ASP A 52 5.97 -8.57 -3.04
C ASP A 52 6.17 -7.36 -2.11
N ASP A 53 5.04 -6.83 -1.66
CA ASP A 53 4.92 -5.69 -0.80
C ASP A 53 5.53 -5.99 0.59
N GLU A 54 5.22 -7.16 1.15
CA GLU A 54 5.76 -7.67 2.41
C GLU A 54 7.23 -8.09 2.26
N ALA A 55 7.59 -8.74 1.16
CA ALA A 55 8.98 -9.04 0.82
C ALA A 55 9.85 -7.76 0.79
N MET A 56 9.32 -6.66 0.25
CA MET A 56 9.99 -5.36 0.24
C MET A 56 10.24 -4.82 1.66
N ILE A 57 9.23 -4.83 2.54
CA ILE A 57 9.39 -4.34 3.93
C ILE A 57 10.35 -5.25 4.71
N LEU A 58 10.25 -6.57 4.54
CA LEU A 58 11.17 -7.54 5.13
C LEU A 58 12.61 -7.25 4.68
N ALA A 59 12.86 -7.04 3.39
CA ALA A 59 14.18 -6.74 2.87
C ALA A 59 14.72 -5.37 3.30
N LEU A 60 13.85 -4.43 3.67
CA LEU A 60 14.23 -3.18 4.35
C LEU A 60 14.62 -3.39 5.83
N GLY A 61 14.40 -4.60 6.36
CA GLY A 61 14.73 -5.04 7.70
C GLY A 61 13.58 -4.95 8.69
N TYR A 62 12.35 -4.74 8.20
CA TYR A 62 11.20 -4.52 9.07
C TYR A 62 10.18 -5.66 8.99
N LYS A 63 9.61 -6.03 10.15
CA LYS A 63 8.42 -6.88 10.24
C LYS A 63 7.16 -6.07 9.93
N GLN A 64 6.23 -6.66 9.21
CA GLN A 64 4.92 -6.04 8.93
C GLN A 64 4.04 -6.08 10.18
N GLU A 65 3.92 -4.93 10.87
CA GLU A 65 3.09 -4.77 12.07
C GLU A 65 1.70 -4.20 11.76
N PHE A 66 1.58 -3.49 10.64
CA PHE A 66 0.34 -2.82 10.23
C PHE A 66 -0.37 -3.56 9.10
N LYS A 67 -1.70 -3.43 9.06
CA LYS A 67 -2.51 -3.94 7.94
C LYS A 67 -2.45 -2.98 6.76
N ARG A 68 -2.24 -3.53 5.56
CA ARG A 68 -2.28 -2.78 4.29
C ARG A 68 -3.71 -2.50 3.85
N GLU A 69 -4.37 -1.54 4.50
CA GLU A 69 -5.75 -1.15 4.19
C GLU A 69 -5.82 0.14 3.33
N PHE A 70 -4.71 0.87 3.16
CA PHE A 70 -4.69 2.06 2.30
C PHE A 70 -4.40 1.72 0.83
N SER A 71 -5.29 2.20 -0.03
CA SER A 71 -5.07 2.30 -1.48
C SER A 71 -4.34 3.60 -1.84
N LEU A 72 -3.89 3.76 -3.09
CA LEU A 72 -3.39 5.03 -3.64
C LEU A 72 -4.32 6.21 -3.30
N TRP A 73 -5.63 6.04 -3.51
CA TRP A 73 -6.60 7.11 -3.28
C TRP A 73 -6.77 7.40 -1.79
N SER A 74 -6.71 6.36 -0.96
CA SER A 74 -6.83 6.52 0.49
C SER A 74 -5.62 7.26 1.07
N ILE A 75 -4.40 6.92 0.63
CA ILE A 75 -3.19 7.59 1.12
C ILE A 75 -3.03 9.01 0.57
N PHE A 76 -3.43 9.24 -0.69
CA PHE A 76 -3.59 10.59 -1.23
C PHE A 76 -4.62 11.40 -0.42
N ALA A 77 -5.77 10.80 -0.08
CA ALA A 77 -6.81 11.45 0.69
C ALA A 77 -6.29 11.88 2.08
N VAL A 78 -5.62 10.99 2.82
CA VAL A 78 -5.01 11.35 4.10
C VAL A 78 -4.03 12.52 3.94
N SER A 79 -3.15 12.47 2.95
CA SER A 79 -2.19 13.55 2.68
C SER A 79 -2.88 14.88 2.32
N PHE A 80 -3.95 14.84 1.53
CA PHE A 80 -4.74 16.02 1.19
C PHE A 80 -5.54 16.56 2.39
N SER A 81 -5.95 15.68 3.31
CA SER A 81 -6.59 16.05 4.58
C SER A 81 -5.60 16.76 5.52
N VAL A 82 -4.36 16.25 5.63
CA VAL A 82 -3.26 16.90 6.39
C VAL A 82 -2.94 18.27 5.79
N LEU A 83 -2.93 18.38 4.46
CA LEU A 83 -2.73 19.65 3.77
C LEU A 83 -3.84 20.65 4.11
N GLY A 84 -5.10 20.19 4.18
CA GLY A 84 -6.24 20.98 4.66
C GLY A 84 -6.26 22.39 4.09
N LEU A 85 -6.30 22.53 2.76
CA LEU A 85 -5.96 23.79 2.09
C LEU A 85 -6.75 25.01 2.59
N LEU A 86 -8.06 24.86 2.79
CA LEU A 86 -8.94 25.92 3.28
C LEU A 86 -8.53 26.41 4.69
N PRO A 87 -8.52 25.56 5.73
CA PRO A 87 -8.09 26.00 7.05
C PRO A 87 -6.62 26.41 7.08
N SER A 88 -5.79 25.87 6.19
CA SER A 88 -4.38 26.26 6.12
C SER A 88 -4.16 27.67 5.62
N ILE A 89 -4.86 28.07 4.56
CA ILE A 89 -4.85 29.45 4.07
C ILE A 89 -5.38 30.39 5.14
N ALA A 90 -6.44 30.00 5.86
CA ALA A 90 -6.98 30.81 6.96
C ALA A 90 -5.97 30.98 8.10
N SER A 91 -5.30 29.89 8.50
CA SER A 91 -4.33 29.87 9.60
C SER A 91 -3.04 30.64 9.31
N THR A 92 -2.70 30.79 8.02
CA THR A 92 -1.41 31.34 7.59
C THR A 92 -1.53 32.67 6.85
N PHE A 93 -2.71 33.27 6.87
CA PHE A 93 -3.00 34.54 6.21
C PHE A 93 -1.96 35.62 6.56
N ASP A 94 -1.53 35.66 7.81
CA ASP A 94 -0.59 36.67 8.32
C ASP A 94 0.82 36.49 7.76
N TYR A 95 1.22 35.24 7.53
CA TYR A 95 2.56 34.90 7.04
C TYR A 95 2.72 35.16 5.55
N GLN A 96 1.66 35.52 4.82
CA GLN A 96 1.73 35.83 3.40
C GLN A 96 1.12 37.20 3.08
N GLN A 97 -0.17 37.39 3.35
CA GLN A 97 -0.92 38.58 2.94
C GLN A 97 -0.47 39.83 3.70
N LEU A 98 -0.17 39.70 5.00
CA LEU A 98 0.32 40.80 5.83
C LEU A 98 1.85 41.02 5.73
N VAL A 99 2.51 40.37 4.76
CA VAL A 99 3.95 40.52 4.50
C VAL A 99 4.18 41.24 3.18
N ILE A 100 3.58 40.73 2.09
CA ILE A 100 3.83 41.21 0.73
C ILE A 100 2.55 41.58 -0.02
N GLY A 101 1.41 41.62 0.69
CA GLY A 101 0.12 41.94 0.15
C GLY A 101 -0.63 40.75 -0.42
N ILE A 102 -1.74 41.05 -1.08
CA ILE A 102 -2.73 40.08 -1.58
C ILE A 102 -2.35 39.40 -2.91
N SER A 103 -1.15 39.67 -3.44
CA SER A 103 -0.73 39.12 -4.73
C SER A 103 -0.73 37.59 -4.73
N PRO A 104 -1.21 36.93 -5.79
CA PRO A 104 -1.10 35.48 -5.95
C PRO A 104 0.30 35.05 -6.42
N ILE A 105 1.19 35.98 -6.78
CA ILE A 105 2.53 35.72 -7.33
C ILE A 105 3.42 34.92 -6.36
N PRO A 106 3.52 35.27 -5.06
CA PRO A 106 4.39 34.52 -4.14
C PRO A 106 3.99 33.05 -4.05
N TRP A 107 2.69 32.75 -4.00
CA TRP A 107 2.20 31.37 -4.01
C TRP A 107 2.62 30.64 -5.29
N LEU A 108 2.42 31.25 -6.46
CA LEU A 108 2.77 30.65 -7.75
C LEU A 108 4.26 30.31 -7.86
N ILE A 109 5.13 31.18 -7.36
CA ILE A 109 6.58 30.96 -7.36
C ILE A 109 6.94 29.87 -6.34
N ALA A 110 6.40 29.95 -5.12
CA ALA A 110 6.68 29.00 -4.05
C ALA A 110 6.28 27.56 -4.43
N ILE A 111 5.14 27.35 -5.10
CA ILE A 111 4.70 25.99 -5.48
C ILE A 111 5.66 25.32 -6.48
N ILE A 112 6.36 26.08 -7.34
CA ILE A 112 7.35 25.52 -8.27
C ILE A 112 8.48 24.87 -7.46
N PHE A 113 8.99 25.59 -6.46
CA PHE A 113 10.08 25.10 -5.63
C PHE A 113 9.62 24.01 -4.65
N ILE A 114 8.47 24.14 -4.00
CA ILE A 114 7.91 23.11 -3.12
C ILE A 114 7.65 21.81 -3.89
N THR A 115 7.13 21.91 -5.12
CA THR A 115 6.93 20.72 -5.99
C THR A 115 8.25 20.07 -6.33
N SER A 116 9.34 20.82 -6.50
CA SER A 116 10.67 20.24 -6.72
C SER A 116 11.17 19.44 -5.51
N VAL A 117 10.87 19.90 -4.28
CA VAL A 117 11.14 19.17 -3.03
C VAL A 117 10.30 17.89 -2.98
N ALA A 118 9.00 17.99 -3.26
CA ALA A 118 8.08 16.86 -3.27
C ALA A 118 8.46 15.80 -4.31
N LEU A 119 8.82 16.19 -5.53
CA LEU A 119 9.29 15.28 -6.59
C LEU A 119 10.58 14.56 -6.17
N SER A 120 11.52 15.29 -5.58
CA SER A 120 12.78 14.69 -5.09
C SER A 120 12.54 13.67 -3.98
N MET A 121 11.63 13.99 -3.06
CA MET A 121 11.24 13.09 -1.97
C MET A 121 10.43 11.90 -2.47
N ALA A 122 9.57 12.06 -3.48
CA ALA A 122 8.81 10.96 -4.07
C ALA A 122 9.75 9.90 -4.67
N GLU A 123 10.83 10.30 -5.35
CA GLU A 123 11.81 9.33 -5.88
C GLU A 123 12.49 8.53 -4.76
N ILE A 124 12.71 9.16 -3.61
CA ILE A 124 13.29 8.53 -2.43
C ILE A 124 12.27 7.62 -1.74
N ALA A 125 11.01 8.04 -1.63
CA ALA A 125 9.92 7.24 -1.08
C ALA A 125 9.63 5.99 -1.90
N SER A 126 9.83 6.06 -3.22
CA SER A 126 9.73 4.90 -4.10
C SER A 126 10.83 3.87 -3.84
N ALA A 127 12.06 4.33 -3.60
CA ALA A 127 13.21 3.47 -3.32
C ALA A 127 13.18 2.87 -1.91
N PHE A 128 12.66 3.62 -0.93
CA PHE A 128 12.66 3.22 0.48
C PHE A 128 11.26 3.34 1.10
N PRO A 129 10.24 2.56 0.70
CA PRO A 129 8.84 2.71 1.14
C PRO A 129 8.60 2.24 2.58
N THR A 130 9.18 2.92 3.57
CA THR A 130 9.11 2.58 5.01
C THR A 130 8.46 3.72 5.81
N SER A 131 7.74 3.41 6.90
CA SER A 131 7.12 4.43 7.77
C SER A 131 8.13 5.28 8.52
N ALA A 132 9.40 4.86 8.60
CA ALA A 132 10.47 5.70 9.13
C ALA A 132 10.80 6.87 8.19
N GLY A 133 10.38 6.82 6.93
CA GLY A 133 10.43 7.96 6.03
C GLY A 133 11.84 8.38 5.62
N THR A 134 12.05 9.69 5.55
CA THR A 134 13.29 10.32 5.10
C THR A 134 14.53 9.96 5.94
N PRO A 135 14.48 9.81 7.28
CA PRO A 135 15.62 9.31 8.04
C PRO A 135 16.13 7.92 7.65
N TYR A 136 15.24 6.99 7.28
CA TYR A 136 15.68 5.69 6.78
C TYR A 136 16.51 5.88 5.52
N ALA A 137 16.03 6.68 4.56
CA ALA A 137 16.78 7.00 3.36
C ALA A 137 18.13 7.69 3.67
N VAL A 138 18.17 8.60 4.65
CA VAL A 138 19.44 9.23 5.08
C VAL A 138 20.43 8.18 5.58
N SER A 139 19.98 7.15 6.32
CA SER A 139 20.90 6.11 6.80
C SER A 139 21.55 5.31 5.66
N GLN A 140 20.80 5.10 4.57
CA GLN A 140 21.23 4.35 3.39
C GLN A 140 22.11 5.18 2.44
N LEU A 141 21.87 6.49 2.39
CA LEU A 141 22.55 7.40 1.46
C LEU A 141 23.73 8.15 2.09
N SER A 142 23.93 8.03 3.41
CA SER A 142 25.01 8.71 4.12
C SER A 142 26.35 7.99 3.99
N PRO A 143 27.48 8.72 4.11
CA PRO A 143 28.77 8.10 4.36
C PRO A 143 28.72 7.24 5.63
N PRO A 144 29.26 6.00 5.64
CA PRO A 144 29.12 5.08 6.77
C PRO A 144 29.55 5.67 8.12
N LYS A 145 30.62 6.47 8.13
CA LYS A 145 31.15 7.13 9.34
C LYS A 145 30.16 8.13 9.97
N TYR A 146 29.33 8.78 9.16
CA TYR A 146 28.43 9.85 9.60
C TYR A 146 26.95 9.44 9.56
N SER A 147 26.63 8.22 9.12
CA SER A 147 25.26 7.74 8.92
C SER A 147 24.41 7.90 10.19
N ALA A 148 24.89 7.40 11.33
CA ALA A 148 24.17 7.53 12.61
C ALA A 148 23.90 8.99 13.00
N LEU A 149 24.87 9.90 12.84
CA LEU A 149 24.71 11.33 13.17
C LEU A 149 23.72 12.02 12.23
N LEU A 150 23.86 11.82 10.92
CA LEU A 150 22.99 12.45 9.92
C LEU A 150 21.55 11.94 10.05
N THR A 151 21.37 10.63 10.25
CA THR A 151 20.05 10.05 10.53
C THR A 151 19.48 10.60 11.84
N TRP A 152 20.26 10.69 12.91
CA TRP A 152 19.83 11.26 14.19
C TRP A 152 19.28 12.68 14.03
N LEU A 153 20.06 13.58 13.40
CA LEU A 153 19.62 14.95 13.17
C LEU A 153 18.39 15.02 12.26
N THR A 154 18.32 14.16 11.23
CA THR A 154 17.14 14.09 10.35
C THR A 154 15.91 13.61 11.10
N CYS A 155 16.04 12.61 11.98
CA CYS A 155 14.95 12.12 12.83
C CYS A 155 14.40 13.23 13.73
N PHE A 156 15.25 13.94 14.47
CA PHE A 156 14.79 15.01 15.37
C PHE A 156 14.19 16.18 14.60
N SER A 157 14.76 16.55 13.44
CA SER A 157 14.16 17.57 12.58
C SER A 157 12.79 17.13 12.05
N ASN A 158 12.65 15.89 11.56
CA ASN A 158 11.36 15.39 11.11
C ASN A 158 10.35 15.33 12.25
N TRP A 159 10.77 14.81 13.41
CA TRP A 159 9.91 14.64 14.56
C TRP A 159 9.41 15.99 15.09
N LEU A 160 10.26 17.02 15.13
CA LEU A 160 9.85 18.39 15.45
C LEU A 160 8.71 18.87 14.53
N CYS A 161 8.82 18.67 13.22
CA CYS A 161 7.75 19.01 12.26
C CYS A 161 6.42 18.37 12.65
N GLN A 162 6.48 17.08 12.98
CA GLN A 162 5.28 16.29 13.26
C GLN A 162 4.63 16.66 14.60
N ILE A 163 5.42 16.84 15.67
CA ILE A 163 4.87 17.16 17.00
C ILE A 163 4.36 18.59 17.09
N THR A 164 4.82 19.51 16.24
CA THR A 164 4.28 20.87 16.17
C THR A 164 3.06 20.97 15.27
N ALA A 165 2.85 20.07 14.30
CA ALA A 165 1.74 20.16 13.34
C ALA A 165 0.37 20.20 14.03
N ALA A 166 0.00 19.15 14.76
CA ALA A 166 -1.30 19.06 15.43
C ALA A 166 -1.59 20.24 16.39
N PRO A 167 -0.70 20.63 17.33
CA PRO A 167 -0.98 21.78 18.21
C PRO A 167 -1.14 23.10 17.43
N SER A 168 -0.39 23.31 16.34
CA SER A 168 -0.55 24.50 15.48
C SER A 168 -1.96 24.59 14.90
N VAL A 169 -2.44 23.48 14.34
CA VAL A 169 -3.79 23.39 13.76
C VAL A 169 -4.86 23.55 14.82
N ASN A 170 -4.69 22.95 15.99
CA ASN A 170 -5.68 23.03 17.08
C ASN A 170 -5.74 24.45 17.66
N TYR A 171 -4.61 25.13 17.79
CA TYR A 171 -4.54 26.54 18.17
C TYR A 171 -5.27 27.42 17.15
N SER A 172 -4.99 27.27 15.86
CA SER A 172 -5.68 28.03 14.81
C SER A 172 -7.19 27.76 14.79
N GLY A 173 -7.59 26.49 14.86
CA GLY A 173 -8.99 26.08 14.95
C GLY A 173 -9.72 26.69 16.14
N ALA A 174 -9.09 26.67 17.33
CA ALA A 174 -9.62 27.32 18.52
C ALA A 174 -9.74 28.84 18.34
N SER A 175 -8.71 29.47 17.75
CA SER A 175 -8.69 30.91 17.51
C SER A 175 -9.78 31.33 16.52
N MET A 176 -10.03 30.57 15.45
CA MET A 176 -11.15 30.81 14.53
C MET A 176 -12.52 30.68 15.20
N ILE A 177 -12.71 29.69 16.08
CA ILE A 177 -13.95 29.53 16.86
C ILE A 177 -14.18 30.75 17.75
N LEU A 178 -13.13 31.19 18.46
CA LEU A 178 -13.21 32.31 19.39
C LEU A 178 -13.37 33.65 18.66
N ALA A 179 -12.69 33.85 17.54
CA ALA A 179 -12.87 35.01 16.68
C ALA A 179 -14.30 35.10 16.15
N LEU A 180 -14.91 33.97 15.77
CA LEU A 180 -16.31 33.93 15.36
C LEU A 180 -17.26 34.31 16.50
N ALA A 181 -16.95 33.90 17.74
CA ALA A 181 -17.70 34.29 18.93
C ALA A 181 -17.56 35.80 19.22
N SER A 182 -16.35 36.36 19.08
CA SER A 182 -16.07 37.79 19.21
C SER A 182 -16.82 38.61 18.17
N TYR A 183 -16.75 38.22 16.90
CA TYR A 183 -17.45 38.89 15.80
C TYR A 183 -18.98 38.95 16.00
N ASN A 184 -19.58 37.91 16.57
CA ASN A 184 -21.02 37.86 16.84
C ASN A 184 -21.39 38.43 18.22
N SER A 185 -20.43 38.87 19.03
CA SER A 185 -20.67 39.36 20.37
C SER A 185 -21.19 40.80 20.35
N LYS A 186 -22.36 41.00 20.95
CA LYS A 186 -22.93 42.34 21.15
C LYS A 186 -22.29 43.10 22.32
N THR A 187 -21.48 42.43 23.14
CA THR A 187 -20.92 42.97 24.38
C THR A 187 -19.40 43.15 24.33
N GLY A 188 -18.77 43.02 23.15
CA GLY A 188 -17.33 43.17 22.98
C GLY A 188 -16.52 42.05 23.63
N TYR A 189 -16.88 40.79 23.35
CA TYR A 189 -16.13 39.63 23.86
C TYR A 189 -14.75 39.56 23.20
N SER A 190 -13.69 39.47 24.01
CA SER A 190 -12.32 39.18 23.56
C SER A 190 -11.83 37.91 24.26
N PRO A 191 -11.31 36.91 23.51
CA PRO A 191 -10.81 35.70 24.12
C PRO A 191 -9.56 35.96 24.95
N THR A 192 -9.44 35.28 26.08
CA THR A 192 -8.19 35.26 26.86
C THR A 192 -7.29 34.11 26.40
N ALA A 193 -5.98 34.23 26.61
CA ALA A 193 -5.03 33.15 26.31
C ALA A 193 -5.42 31.82 26.98
N GLY A 194 -5.98 31.87 28.20
CA GLY A 194 -6.49 30.68 28.90
C GLY A 194 -7.72 30.04 28.24
N GLN A 195 -8.62 30.84 27.66
CA GLN A 195 -9.77 30.33 26.89
C GLN A 195 -9.31 29.67 25.59
N THR A 196 -8.38 30.30 24.87
CA THR A 196 -7.77 29.74 23.66
C THR A 196 -7.03 28.43 23.96
N TYR A 197 -6.21 28.41 25.01
CA TYR A 197 -5.52 27.20 25.47
C TYR A 197 -6.51 26.10 25.85
N GLY A 198 -7.56 26.41 26.63
CA GLY A 198 -8.56 25.44 27.06
C GLY A 198 -9.32 24.81 25.88
N LEU A 199 -9.70 25.62 24.89
CA LEU A 199 -10.38 25.13 23.69
C LEU A 199 -9.45 24.32 22.78
N ALA A 200 -8.22 24.78 22.55
CA ALA A 200 -7.22 24.04 21.79
C ALA A 200 -6.87 22.70 22.46
N THR A 201 -6.79 22.67 23.79
CA THR A 201 -6.61 21.45 24.59
C THR A 201 -7.79 20.49 24.39
N ALA A 202 -9.03 20.98 24.44
CA ALA A 202 -10.21 20.16 24.24
C ALA A 202 -10.22 19.51 22.85
N ILE A 203 -9.94 20.28 21.79
CA ILE A 203 -9.80 19.78 20.42
C ILE A 203 -8.67 18.75 20.32
N GLN A 204 -7.54 19.01 20.96
CA GLN A 204 -6.40 18.09 20.89
C GLN A 204 -6.66 16.76 21.61
N ILE A 205 -7.41 16.79 22.72
CA ILE A 205 -7.85 15.56 23.41
C ILE A 205 -8.78 14.74 22.52
N THR A 206 -9.73 15.37 21.82
CA THR A 206 -10.60 14.62 20.91
C THR A 206 -9.80 14.03 19.74
N HIS A 207 -8.81 14.74 19.20
CA HIS A 207 -7.89 14.18 18.21
C HIS A 207 -7.10 12.99 18.77
N GLY A 208 -6.58 13.08 20.00
CA GLY A 208 -5.89 11.96 20.64
C GLY A 208 -6.78 10.72 20.83
N ILE A 209 -8.05 10.91 21.17
CA ILE A 209 -9.03 9.83 21.28
C ILE A 209 -9.29 9.21 19.90
N ILE A 210 -9.57 10.03 18.88
CA ILE A 210 -9.87 9.55 17.53
C ILE A 210 -8.66 8.82 16.95
N SER A 211 -7.46 9.40 17.03
CA SER A 211 -6.21 8.80 16.53
C SER A 211 -5.79 7.52 17.27
N SER A 212 -6.44 7.20 18.40
CA SER A 212 -6.27 5.94 19.14
C SER A 212 -7.27 4.85 18.74
N LEU A 213 -8.27 5.15 17.90
CA LEU A 213 -9.27 4.18 17.43
C LEU A 213 -8.65 3.09 16.54
N PRO A 214 -9.35 1.97 16.29
CA PRO A 214 -8.89 0.96 15.36
C PRO A 214 -8.69 1.49 13.93
N THR A 215 -7.70 0.96 13.20
CA THR A 215 -7.30 1.39 11.84
C THR A 215 -8.47 1.56 10.88
N LYS A 216 -9.44 0.64 10.91
CA LYS A 216 -10.66 0.72 10.09
C LYS A 216 -11.46 2.02 10.32
N TRP A 217 -11.64 2.43 11.58
CA TRP A 217 -12.36 3.67 11.92
C TRP A 217 -11.55 4.91 11.54
N LEU A 218 -10.23 4.86 11.74
CA LEU A 218 -9.33 5.92 11.31
C LEU A 218 -9.39 6.15 9.80
N ALA A 219 -9.40 5.07 9.02
CA ALA A 219 -9.52 5.13 7.57
C ALA A 219 -10.86 5.76 7.13
N TYR A 220 -11.98 5.41 7.77
CA TYR A 220 -13.27 6.05 7.51
C TYR A 220 -13.28 7.53 7.89
N PHE A 221 -12.76 7.87 9.07
CA PHE A 221 -12.75 9.25 9.56
C PHE A 221 -11.90 10.15 8.66
N ASN A 222 -10.70 9.71 8.28
CA ASN A 222 -9.83 10.46 7.37
C ASN A 222 -10.38 10.54 5.95
N GLY A 223 -11.01 9.46 5.46
CA GLY A 223 -11.71 9.47 4.17
C GLY A 223 -12.86 10.48 4.14
N ALA A 224 -13.66 10.51 5.20
CA ALA A 224 -14.73 11.50 5.36
C ALA A 224 -14.18 12.93 5.48
N GLY A 225 -13.15 13.13 6.31
CA GLY A 225 -12.48 14.42 6.49
C GLY A 225 -11.93 15.00 5.20
N THR A 226 -11.32 14.17 4.36
CA THR A 226 -10.86 14.57 3.02
C THR A 226 -12.01 15.04 2.14
N GLY A 227 -13.10 14.27 2.08
CA GLY A 227 -14.28 14.61 1.29
C GLY A 227 -14.91 15.93 1.75
N VAL A 228 -15.04 16.10 3.06
CA VAL A 228 -15.51 17.35 3.69
C VAL A 228 -14.60 18.52 3.34
N ASN A 229 -13.28 18.37 3.50
CA ASN A 229 -12.30 19.41 3.18
C ASN A 229 -12.37 19.85 1.73
N MET A 230 -12.48 18.91 0.78
CA MET A 230 -12.57 19.23 -0.64
C MET A 230 -13.88 19.96 -0.98
N VAL A 231 -15.01 19.48 -0.46
CA VAL A 231 -16.32 20.09 -0.70
C VAL A 231 -16.38 21.48 -0.08
N PHE A 232 -15.93 21.64 1.16
CA PHE A 232 -15.98 22.91 1.88
C PHE A 232 -15.04 23.95 1.28
N LEU A 233 -13.86 23.54 0.81
CA LEU A 233 -12.96 24.39 0.06
C LEU A 233 -13.65 25.01 -1.17
N VAL A 234 -14.32 24.20 -1.98
CA VAL A 234 -15.05 24.68 -3.16
C VAL A 234 -16.22 25.59 -2.77
N ILE A 235 -16.99 25.22 -1.74
CA ILE A 235 -18.11 26.03 -1.25
C ILE A 235 -17.62 27.40 -0.78
N VAL A 236 -16.60 27.46 0.07
CA VAL A 236 -16.06 28.72 0.60
C VAL A 236 -15.43 29.55 -0.52
N PHE A 237 -14.74 28.93 -1.46
CA PHE A 237 -14.22 29.62 -2.65
C PHE A 237 -15.34 30.31 -3.45
N VAL A 238 -16.46 29.61 -3.70
CA VAL A 238 -17.63 30.18 -4.37
C VAL A 238 -18.28 31.26 -3.51
N MET A 239 -18.35 31.10 -2.19
CA MET A 239 -18.89 32.11 -1.28
C MET A 239 -18.07 33.41 -1.31
N ILE A 240 -16.74 33.32 -1.33
CA ILE A 240 -15.84 34.49 -1.44
C ILE A 240 -16.12 35.26 -2.73
N LEU A 241 -16.32 34.59 -3.86
CA LEU A 241 -16.52 35.26 -5.15
C LEU A 241 -17.97 35.72 -5.38
N ALA A 242 -18.92 34.81 -5.23
CA ALA A 242 -20.34 35.06 -5.54
C ALA A 242 -21.04 35.86 -4.43
N GLY A 243 -20.67 35.60 -3.18
CA GLY A 243 -21.17 36.29 -1.99
C GLY A 243 -20.48 37.61 -1.68
N ASN A 244 -19.54 38.03 -2.52
CA ASN A 244 -18.82 39.29 -2.39
C ASN A 244 -19.77 40.49 -2.53
N GLU A 245 -20.01 41.16 -1.41
CA GLU A 245 -20.79 42.38 -1.28
C GLU A 245 -19.95 43.57 -0.75
N ARG A 246 -18.64 43.54 -1.00
CA ARG A 246 -17.68 44.55 -0.52
C ARG A 246 -18.06 46.00 -0.82
N THR A 247 -18.75 46.25 -1.93
CA THR A 247 -19.16 47.61 -2.34
C THR A 247 -20.19 48.22 -1.38
N GLN A 248 -20.96 47.39 -0.68
CA GLN A 248 -21.95 47.86 0.31
C GLN A 248 -21.38 47.81 1.73
N ILE A 249 -20.57 46.80 2.03
CA ILE A 249 -20.04 46.55 3.38
C ILE A 249 -18.90 47.52 3.71
N SER A 250 -17.99 47.73 2.77
CA SER A 250 -16.72 48.41 2.98
C SER A 250 -16.65 49.81 2.36
N GLU A 251 -17.80 50.39 2.01
CA GLU A 251 -17.89 51.75 1.45
C GLU A 251 -17.32 52.82 2.40
N HIS A 252 -17.39 52.57 3.70
CA HIS A 252 -16.83 53.44 4.73
C HIS A 252 -15.30 53.46 4.77
N LEU A 253 -14.65 52.42 4.22
CA LEU A 253 -13.19 52.30 4.14
C LEU A 253 -12.69 52.91 2.84
N VAL A 254 -13.29 52.53 1.72
CA VAL A 254 -12.92 52.99 0.38
C VAL A 254 -14.17 53.39 -0.39
N LYS A 255 -14.25 54.67 -0.79
CA LYS A 255 -15.35 55.21 -1.59
C LYS A 255 -15.29 54.70 -3.04
N ASP A 256 -16.45 54.54 -3.66
CA ASP A 256 -16.60 54.14 -5.07
C ASP A 256 -15.92 52.79 -5.42
N LEU A 257 -15.95 51.84 -4.47
CA LEU A 257 -15.32 50.54 -4.60
C LEU A 257 -15.98 49.69 -5.71
N SER A 258 -15.18 49.13 -6.61
CA SER A 258 -15.64 48.14 -7.59
C SER A 258 -15.92 46.78 -6.94
N LYS A 259 -16.74 45.96 -7.61
CA LYS A 259 -17.06 44.60 -7.12
C LYS A 259 -15.82 43.72 -6.99
N PHE A 260 -14.85 43.87 -7.88
CA PHE A 260 -13.55 43.19 -7.79
C PHE A 260 -12.43 44.20 -7.96
N ASN A 261 -11.27 43.93 -7.35
CA ASN A 261 -10.05 44.67 -7.62
C ASN A 261 -9.70 44.58 -9.12
N ASP A 262 -9.07 45.61 -9.65
CA ASP A 262 -8.53 45.56 -11.00
C ASP A 262 -7.23 44.74 -11.06
N ASN A 263 -6.77 44.42 -12.26
CA ASN A 263 -5.55 43.62 -12.42
C ASN A 263 -4.30 44.33 -11.87
N SER A 264 -4.25 45.67 -11.89
CA SER A 264 -3.09 46.38 -11.37
C SER A 264 -2.97 46.20 -9.86
N THR A 265 -4.08 46.26 -9.13
CA THR A 265 -4.13 46.01 -7.68
C THR A 265 -3.90 44.54 -7.35
N ALA A 266 -4.67 43.62 -7.95
CA ALA A 266 -4.66 42.20 -7.59
C ALA A 266 -3.29 41.51 -7.81
N TRP A 267 -2.49 42.00 -8.75
CA TRP A 267 -1.17 41.45 -9.05
C TRP A 267 -0.01 42.28 -8.49
N SER A 268 -0.28 43.45 -7.92
CA SER A 268 0.75 44.28 -7.28
C SER A 268 1.31 43.64 -6.02
N LEU A 269 2.59 43.91 -5.75
CA LEU A 269 3.24 43.52 -4.50
C LEU A 269 3.21 44.71 -3.54
N TYR A 270 2.69 44.50 -2.33
CA TYR A 270 2.63 45.52 -1.29
C TYR A 270 3.49 45.10 -0.10
N ASN A 271 4.72 45.62 -0.06
CA ASN A 271 5.67 45.24 0.98
C ASN A 271 5.34 45.93 2.31
N GLN A 272 4.89 45.16 3.29
CA GLN A 272 4.58 45.62 4.65
C GLN A 272 5.77 45.40 5.62
N THR A 273 6.92 44.98 5.11
CA THR A 273 8.13 44.76 5.91
C THR A 273 9.16 45.86 5.70
N GLU A 274 10.09 45.98 6.63
CA GLU A 274 11.24 46.88 6.49
C GLU A 274 12.37 46.29 5.61
N PHE A 275 12.17 45.08 5.09
CA PHE A 275 13.12 44.41 4.20
C PHE A 275 12.87 44.80 2.73
N PRO A 276 13.87 44.65 1.83
CA PRO A 276 13.64 44.80 0.40
C PRO A 276 12.56 43.84 -0.11
N THR A 277 11.76 44.26 -1.10
CA THR A 277 10.61 43.50 -1.63
C THR A 277 10.94 42.05 -2.00
N GLY A 278 12.14 41.78 -2.52
CA GLY A 278 12.58 40.42 -2.83
C GLY A 278 12.72 39.52 -1.59
N ILE A 279 13.23 40.05 -0.48
CA ILE A 279 13.31 39.33 0.80
C ILE A 279 11.92 39.18 1.40
N ALA A 280 11.11 40.23 1.37
CA ALA A 280 9.72 40.21 1.83
C ALA A 280 8.88 39.14 1.11
N MET A 281 9.10 38.99 -0.21
CA MET A 281 8.49 37.92 -1.00
C MET A 281 8.95 36.53 -0.53
N LEU A 282 10.24 36.32 -0.27
CA LEU A 282 10.72 35.04 0.24
C LEU A 282 10.17 34.75 1.65
N THR A 283 10.12 35.73 2.55
CA THR A 283 9.49 35.55 3.88
C THR A 283 8.02 35.18 3.75
N SER A 284 7.30 35.72 2.75
CA SER A 284 5.89 35.39 2.50
C SER A 284 5.67 33.92 2.11
N PHE A 285 6.72 33.22 1.66
CA PHE A 285 6.62 31.80 1.33
C PHE A 285 6.36 30.94 2.56
N LEU A 286 6.59 31.44 3.78
CA LEU A 286 6.26 30.72 5.00
C LEU A 286 4.80 30.25 5.01
N GLY A 287 3.86 31.13 4.63
CA GLY A 287 2.44 30.77 4.56
C GLY A 287 2.18 29.64 3.56
N VAL A 288 2.83 29.70 2.39
CA VAL A 288 2.71 28.67 1.35
C VAL A 288 3.36 27.35 1.79
N ILE A 289 4.54 27.39 2.41
CA ILE A 289 5.27 26.22 2.90
C ILE A 289 4.43 25.49 3.93
N TRP A 290 3.83 26.22 4.85
CA TRP A 290 2.98 25.64 5.87
C TRP A 290 1.67 25.12 5.27
N ALA A 291 1.02 25.89 4.39
CA ALA A 291 -0.23 25.48 3.77
C ALA A 291 -0.09 24.31 2.78
N MET A 292 1.11 24.10 2.26
CA MET A 292 1.49 22.94 1.44
C MET A 292 2.16 21.83 2.23
N SER A 293 2.24 21.93 3.56
CA SER A 293 2.76 20.85 4.39
C SER A 293 1.81 19.64 4.32
N GLY A 294 2.33 18.43 4.53
CA GLY A 294 1.53 17.19 4.53
C GLY A 294 1.65 16.33 3.27
N TYR A 295 2.34 16.79 2.22
CA TYR A 295 2.69 15.93 1.08
C TYR A 295 3.65 14.79 1.47
N ASP A 296 4.29 14.83 2.64
CA ASP A 296 5.15 13.78 3.21
C ASP A 296 4.38 12.66 3.92
N SER A 297 3.12 12.91 4.29
CA SER A 297 2.27 11.95 4.99
C SER A 297 2.18 10.57 4.32
N PRO A 298 2.13 10.45 2.97
CA PRO A 298 2.15 9.15 2.31
C PRO A 298 3.43 8.34 2.57
N PHE A 299 4.53 8.99 2.89
CA PHE A 299 5.78 8.33 3.21
C PHE A 299 5.68 7.66 4.59
N HIS A 300 5.19 8.37 5.61
CA HIS A 300 5.04 7.82 6.97
C HIS A 300 3.96 6.74 7.06
N LEU A 301 3.02 6.70 6.10
CA LEU A 301 1.92 5.73 6.02
C LEU A 301 2.19 4.60 5.01
N SER A 302 3.42 4.47 4.52
CA SER A 302 3.75 3.49 3.49
C SER A 302 3.55 2.03 3.94
N GLU A 303 3.82 1.71 5.22
CA GLU A 303 3.62 0.35 5.77
C GLU A 303 2.14 -0.07 5.83
N GLU A 304 1.21 0.89 5.86
CA GLU A 304 -0.24 0.68 5.83
C GLU A 304 -0.79 0.69 4.38
N CYS A 305 0.06 0.86 3.37
CA CYS A 305 -0.30 1.04 1.97
C CYS A 305 -0.01 -0.19 1.10
N SER A 306 -0.93 -0.48 0.20
CA SER A 306 -0.73 -1.46 -0.87
C SER A 306 0.04 -0.85 -2.05
N ASN A 307 1.00 -1.60 -2.59
CA ASN A 307 1.94 -1.17 -3.63
C ASN A 307 2.69 0.11 -3.23
N ALA A 308 3.26 0.13 -2.03
CA ALA A 308 3.76 1.35 -1.38
C ALA A 308 4.85 2.06 -2.19
N SER A 309 5.72 1.30 -2.88
CA SER A 309 6.80 1.82 -3.74
C SER A 309 6.30 2.61 -4.95
N VAL A 310 5.02 2.50 -5.32
CA VAL A 310 4.37 3.26 -6.42
C VAL A 310 3.27 4.18 -5.91
N ALA A 311 2.51 3.75 -4.91
CA ALA A 311 1.37 4.48 -4.37
C ALA A 311 1.80 5.71 -3.57
N ALA A 312 2.76 5.56 -2.65
CA ALA A 312 3.30 6.66 -1.85
C ALA A 312 3.89 7.79 -2.72
N PRO A 313 4.81 7.54 -3.67
CA PRO A 313 5.38 8.61 -4.50
C PRO A 313 4.33 9.32 -5.36
N ARG A 314 3.37 8.59 -5.94
CA ARG A 314 2.28 9.22 -6.70
C ARG A 314 1.43 10.12 -5.83
N ALA A 315 1.09 9.69 -4.61
CA ALA A 315 0.34 10.51 -3.67
C ALA A 315 1.10 11.78 -3.27
N ILE A 316 2.41 11.70 -2.97
CA ILE A 316 3.27 12.86 -2.67
C ILE A 316 3.19 13.90 -3.81
N VAL A 317 3.38 13.45 -5.05
CA VAL A 317 3.34 14.32 -6.22
C VAL A 317 1.95 14.91 -6.44
N MET A 318 0.90 14.09 -6.36
CA MET A 318 -0.48 14.56 -6.51
C MET A 318 -0.85 15.60 -5.44
N THR A 319 -0.50 15.38 -4.17
CA THR A 319 -0.78 16.33 -3.09
C THR A 319 -0.10 17.68 -3.33
N SER A 320 1.21 17.67 -3.65
CA SER A 320 1.95 18.92 -3.88
C SER A 320 1.45 19.70 -5.10
N THR A 321 1.17 19.02 -6.21
CA THR A 321 0.76 19.64 -7.48
C THR A 321 -0.69 20.10 -7.47
N PHE A 322 -1.65 19.19 -7.21
CA PHE A 322 -3.06 19.56 -7.18
C PHE A 322 -3.37 20.50 -6.02
N GLY A 323 -2.81 20.23 -4.83
CA GLY A 323 -2.96 21.12 -3.68
C GLY A 323 -2.41 22.52 -3.98
N GLY A 324 -1.21 22.61 -4.56
CA GLY A 324 -0.59 23.89 -4.91
C GLY A 324 -1.38 24.70 -5.93
N LEU A 325 -1.88 24.06 -6.98
CA LEU A 325 -2.68 24.71 -8.01
C LEU A 325 -4.03 25.20 -7.48
N ILE A 326 -4.73 24.38 -6.67
CA ILE A 326 -6.00 24.79 -6.08
C ILE A 326 -5.78 25.94 -5.08
N GLY A 327 -4.69 25.90 -4.31
CA GLY A 327 -4.31 26.97 -3.39
C GLY A 327 -4.05 28.28 -4.11
N TRP A 328 -3.36 28.23 -5.25
CA TRP A 328 -3.15 29.39 -6.09
C TRP A 328 -4.45 29.99 -6.64
N LEU A 329 -5.41 29.15 -7.05
CA LEU A 329 -6.75 29.62 -7.45
C LEU A 329 -7.45 30.32 -6.28
N PHE A 330 -7.33 29.79 -5.07
CA PHE A 330 -7.89 30.42 -3.87
C PHE A 330 -7.23 31.78 -3.57
N MET A 331 -5.91 31.90 -3.76
CA MET A 331 -5.18 33.17 -3.65
C MET A 331 -5.69 34.21 -4.66
N LEU A 332 -6.05 33.81 -5.88
CA LEU A 332 -6.68 34.72 -6.84
C LEU A 332 -8.01 35.26 -6.30
N ALA A 333 -8.85 34.42 -5.69
CA ALA A 333 -10.10 34.89 -5.11
C ALA A 333 -9.86 35.93 -4.00
N ILE A 334 -8.88 35.71 -3.13
CA ILE A 334 -8.47 36.69 -2.12
C ILE A 334 -8.00 37.99 -2.80
N ALA A 335 -7.07 37.89 -3.76
CA ALA A 335 -6.52 39.03 -4.48
C ALA A 335 -7.58 39.93 -5.13
N TYR A 336 -8.62 39.34 -5.72
CA TYR A 336 -9.67 40.10 -6.38
C TYR A 336 -10.75 40.63 -5.42
N THR A 337 -10.77 40.20 -4.15
CA THR A 337 -11.85 40.53 -3.21
C THR A 337 -11.41 41.34 -2.00
N THR A 338 -10.17 41.24 -1.52
CA THR A 338 -9.68 42.03 -0.36
C THR A 338 -9.83 43.53 -0.59
N VAL A 339 -10.26 44.25 0.45
CA VAL A 339 -10.51 45.70 0.39
C VAL A 339 -9.34 46.48 0.97
N ASP A 340 -9.02 46.25 2.25
CA ASP A 340 -8.02 47.02 2.97
C ASP A 340 -7.18 46.09 3.87
N LEU A 341 -5.88 46.01 3.62
CA LEU A 341 -4.98 45.15 4.41
C LEU A 341 -4.54 45.80 5.71
N ASP A 342 -4.47 47.13 5.76
CA ASP A 342 -4.04 47.85 6.94
C ASP A 342 -5.13 47.76 8.03
N GLU A 343 -6.41 47.78 7.65
CA GLU A 343 -7.52 47.51 8.57
C GLU A 343 -7.51 46.07 9.09
N ILE A 344 -7.23 45.08 8.22
CA ILE A 344 -7.10 43.67 8.63
C ILE A 344 -5.97 43.53 9.66
N SER A 345 -4.83 44.17 9.41
CA SER A 345 -3.67 44.14 10.30
C SER A 345 -3.90 44.91 11.60
N ALA A 346 -4.66 46.01 11.57
CA ALA A 346 -4.95 46.82 12.74
C ALA A 346 -5.96 46.14 13.69
N ASP A 347 -6.75 45.19 13.15
CA ASP A 347 -7.76 44.40 13.87
C ASP A 347 -8.57 45.23 14.88
N PRO A 348 -9.31 46.26 14.42
CA PRO A 348 -10.00 47.19 15.32
C PRO A 348 -11.10 46.52 16.16
N GLN A 349 -11.56 45.34 15.74
CA GLN A 349 -12.56 44.53 16.45
C GLN A 349 -11.93 43.54 17.44
N GLY A 350 -10.60 43.40 17.47
CA GLY A 350 -9.89 42.48 18.35
C GLY A 350 -10.28 41.02 18.11
N LEU A 351 -10.47 40.63 16.84
CA LEU A 351 -10.84 39.26 16.47
C LEU A 351 -9.67 38.29 16.62
N GLY A 352 -8.43 38.75 16.47
CA GLY A 352 -7.21 37.95 16.56
C GLY A 352 -7.06 36.89 15.46
N GLN A 353 -7.84 37.00 14.37
CA GLN A 353 -7.82 36.08 13.22
C GLN A 353 -8.04 36.84 11.90
N PRO A 354 -6.96 37.21 11.19
CA PRO A 354 -7.04 38.08 10.01
C PRO A 354 -7.84 37.52 8.84
N PHE A 355 -7.95 36.20 8.69
CA PHE A 355 -8.86 35.60 7.72
C PHE A 355 -10.34 35.92 8.01
N VAL A 356 -10.73 36.00 9.28
CA VAL A 356 -12.09 36.40 9.69
C VAL A 356 -12.32 37.88 9.37
N SER A 357 -11.33 38.73 9.67
CA SER A 357 -11.37 40.17 9.35
C SER A 357 -11.47 40.41 7.84
N PHE A 358 -10.73 39.66 7.02
CA PHE A 358 -10.85 39.67 5.57
C PHE A 358 -12.28 39.32 5.11
N LEU A 359 -12.86 38.23 5.62
CA LEU A 359 -14.23 37.86 5.26
C LEU A 359 -15.25 38.91 5.72
N ALA A 360 -14.99 39.62 6.82
CA ALA A 360 -15.85 40.69 7.32
C ALA A 360 -15.91 41.90 6.39
N GLN A 361 -14.85 42.18 5.62
CA GLN A 361 -14.86 43.24 4.61
C GLN A 361 -15.75 42.93 3.40
N ILE A 362 -15.96 41.64 3.10
CA ILE A 362 -16.55 41.23 1.81
C ILE A 362 -17.87 40.46 1.93
N LEU A 363 -18.14 39.79 3.05
CA LEU A 363 -19.33 38.94 3.25
C LEU A 363 -20.25 39.51 4.33
N LYS A 364 -21.57 39.45 4.07
CA LYS A 364 -22.59 39.69 5.11
C LYS A 364 -22.45 38.68 6.26
N SER A 365 -22.83 39.07 7.47
CA SER A 365 -22.61 38.29 8.70
C SER A 365 -23.07 36.83 8.62
N LYS A 366 -24.22 36.53 8.00
CA LYS A 366 -24.70 35.14 7.84
C LYS A 366 -23.77 34.29 6.98
N LEU A 367 -23.27 34.85 5.88
CA LEU A 367 -22.42 34.14 4.92
C LEU A 367 -20.99 34.03 5.45
N LEU A 368 -20.50 35.06 6.15
CA LEU A 368 -19.26 35.00 6.92
C LEU A 368 -19.30 33.88 7.95
N ASN A 369 -20.35 33.84 8.78
CA ASN A 369 -20.49 32.82 9.83
C ASN A 369 -20.49 31.40 9.22
N ALA A 370 -21.17 31.21 8.09
CA ALA A 370 -21.14 29.94 7.38
C ALA A 370 -19.73 29.61 6.84
N ALA A 371 -19.02 30.56 6.22
CA ALA A 371 -17.69 30.33 5.66
C ALA A 371 -16.67 29.96 6.75
N ILE A 372 -16.69 30.67 7.88
CA ILE A 372 -15.82 30.36 9.02
C ILE A 372 -16.21 29.03 9.68
N ALA A 373 -17.50 28.72 9.83
CA ALA A 373 -17.93 27.42 10.36
C ALA A 373 -17.44 26.25 9.49
N LEU A 374 -17.52 26.35 8.17
CA LEU A 374 -16.99 25.34 7.25
C LEU A 374 -15.46 25.21 7.39
N THR A 375 -14.76 26.34 7.48
CA THR A 375 -13.30 26.40 7.69
C THR A 375 -12.89 25.74 9.02
N ILE A 376 -13.63 25.99 10.10
CA ILE A 376 -13.41 25.38 11.42
C ILE A 376 -13.59 23.85 11.37
N ILE A 377 -14.67 23.37 10.73
CA ILE A 377 -14.90 21.93 10.58
C ILE A 377 -13.74 21.30 9.79
N SER A 378 -13.28 21.96 8.73
CA SER A 378 -12.13 21.49 7.98
C SER A 378 -10.83 21.48 8.80
N SER A 379 -10.62 22.50 9.64
CA SER A 379 -9.47 22.58 10.56
C SER A 379 -9.46 21.44 11.57
N TYR A 380 -10.64 21.01 12.03
CA TYR A 380 -10.76 19.86 12.94
C TYR A 380 -10.29 18.56 12.28
N PHE A 381 -10.77 18.26 11.06
CA PHE A 381 -10.30 17.09 10.33
C PHE A 381 -8.80 17.14 10.02
N MET A 382 -8.28 18.31 9.66
CA MET A 382 -6.84 18.51 9.43
C MET A 382 -6.02 18.22 10.69
N GLY A 383 -6.46 18.71 11.86
CA GLY A 383 -5.76 18.52 13.13
C GLY A 383 -5.73 17.05 13.57
N GLU A 384 -6.80 16.30 13.32
CA GLU A 384 -6.84 14.85 13.55
C GLU A 384 -5.85 14.12 12.64
N SER A 385 -5.84 14.42 11.33
CA SER A 385 -4.89 13.81 10.39
C SER A 385 -3.44 14.13 10.75
N CYS A 386 -3.14 15.33 11.28
CA CYS A 386 -1.82 15.68 11.80
C CYS A 386 -1.43 14.83 13.02
N MET A 387 -2.34 14.66 13.98
CA MET A 387 -2.10 13.82 15.17
C MET A 387 -1.87 12.36 14.77
N LEU A 388 -2.63 11.89 13.78
CA LEU A 388 -2.48 10.57 13.18
C LEU A 388 -1.05 10.41 12.64
N ALA A 389 -0.61 11.27 11.72
CA ALA A 389 0.72 11.19 11.11
C ALA A 389 1.85 11.25 12.16
N ALA A 390 1.75 12.17 13.12
CA ALA A 390 2.77 12.35 14.15
C ALA A 390 2.99 11.10 15.01
N SER A 391 1.92 10.38 15.35
CA SER A 391 2.05 9.17 16.16
C SER A 391 2.71 8.01 15.41
N ARG A 392 2.58 7.94 14.08
CA ARG A 392 3.27 6.92 13.25
C ARG A 392 4.76 7.20 13.18
N VAL A 393 5.13 8.45 13.01
CA VAL A 393 6.54 8.87 13.05
C VAL A 393 7.16 8.59 14.42
N THR A 394 6.45 8.93 15.49
CA THR A 394 6.93 8.69 16.87
C THR A 394 7.07 7.19 17.16
N TYR A 395 6.12 6.38 16.70
CA TYR A 395 6.20 4.92 16.77
C TYR A 395 7.40 4.37 16.00
N ALA A 396 7.56 4.76 14.73
CA ALA A 396 8.63 4.27 13.86
C ALA A 396 10.01 4.59 14.44
N TYR A 397 10.23 5.80 14.94
CA TYR A 397 11.51 6.18 15.54
C TYR A 397 11.77 5.50 16.89
N SER A 398 10.71 5.17 17.61
CA SER A 398 10.81 4.36 18.83
C SER A 398 11.19 2.90 18.53
N ARG A 399 10.84 2.37 17.35
CA ARG A 399 11.26 1.04 16.89
C ARG A 399 12.80 0.98 16.74
N ASP A 400 13.38 2.08 16.25
CA ASP A 400 14.83 2.26 16.11
C ASP A 400 15.53 2.73 17.40
N ASN A 401 14.82 2.71 18.55
CA ASN A 401 15.30 3.16 19.87
C ASN A 401 15.82 4.61 19.91
N LEU A 402 15.28 5.51 19.08
CA LEU A 402 15.72 6.92 19.04
C LEU A 402 15.48 7.66 20.37
N PHE A 403 14.33 7.41 21.02
CA PHE A 403 13.90 8.17 22.20
C PHE A 403 14.25 7.47 23.52
N PRO A 404 14.37 8.23 24.61
CA PRO A 404 14.32 7.64 25.94
C PRO A 404 12.97 6.93 26.10
N LEU A 405 12.96 5.81 26.82
CA LEU A 405 11.73 5.05 27.05
C LEU A 405 11.06 4.50 25.76
N SER A 406 11.80 4.40 24.64
CA SER A 406 11.33 3.83 23.36
C SER A 406 10.59 2.49 23.52
N LYS A 407 10.94 1.69 24.52
CA LYS A 407 10.24 0.44 24.88
C LYS A 407 8.73 0.58 25.18
N TYR A 408 8.26 1.77 25.54
CA TYR A 408 6.84 2.05 25.78
C TYR A 408 6.18 2.64 24.54
N TRP A 409 6.85 3.55 23.85
CA TRP A 409 6.33 4.27 22.69
C TRP A 409 6.19 3.38 21.45
N LYS A 410 7.06 2.37 21.30
CA LYS A 410 7.03 1.40 20.20
C LYS A 410 5.98 0.29 20.33
N LYS A 411 5.10 0.33 21.34
CA LYS A 411 4.09 -0.72 21.53
C LYS A 411 2.85 -0.44 20.69
N VAL A 412 2.47 -1.40 19.84
CA VAL A 412 1.16 -1.42 19.18
C VAL A 412 0.13 -2.02 20.14
N ASN A 413 -1.03 -1.37 20.27
CA ASN A 413 -2.12 -1.89 21.10
C ASN A 413 -2.78 -3.09 20.39
N PRO A 414 -2.93 -4.26 21.03
CA PRO A 414 -3.45 -5.46 20.37
C PRO A 414 -4.95 -5.37 20.02
N LEU A 415 -5.72 -4.51 20.69
CA LEU A 415 -7.15 -4.34 20.43
C LEU A 415 -7.40 -3.38 19.27
N THR A 416 -6.73 -2.23 19.26
CA THR A 416 -6.90 -1.22 18.21
C THR A 416 -5.97 -1.42 17.02
N GLN A 417 -4.89 -2.19 17.17
CA GLN A 417 -3.84 -2.37 16.17
C GLN A 417 -3.17 -1.04 15.78
N THR A 418 -3.11 -0.10 16.74
CA THR A 418 -2.54 1.25 16.56
C THR A 418 -1.58 1.62 17.69
N PRO A 419 -0.61 2.52 17.48
CA PRO A 419 0.39 2.88 18.50
C PRO A 419 -0.17 3.93 19.48
N VAL A 420 -1.11 3.52 20.33
CA VAL A 420 -1.82 4.42 21.27
C VAL A 420 -0.86 5.19 22.17
N ASN A 421 0.20 4.56 22.67
CA ASN A 421 1.19 5.24 23.52
C ASN A 421 1.89 6.41 22.79
N ALA A 422 2.16 6.26 21.50
CA ALA A 422 2.76 7.30 20.67
C ALA A 422 1.80 8.50 20.47
N VAL A 423 0.49 8.25 20.39
CA VAL A 423 -0.53 9.31 20.32
C VAL A 423 -0.52 10.17 21.59
N TRP A 424 -0.53 9.53 22.76
CA TRP A 424 -0.64 10.26 24.03
C TRP A 424 0.62 11.03 24.40
N ILE A 425 1.82 10.53 24.05
CA ILE A 425 3.05 11.32 24.24
C ILE A 425 3.08 12.54 23.32
N ASN A 426 2.62 12.42 22.07
CA ASN A 426 2.50 13.56 21.16
C ASN A 426 1.45 14.57 21.62
N LEU A 427 0.33 14.09 22.18
CA LEU A 427 -0.65 14.95 22.82
C LEU A 427 -0.01 15.75 23.96
N LEU A 428 0.72 15.08 24.85
CA LEU A 428 1.40 15.72 25.98
C LEU A 428 2.41 16.76 25.51
N LEU A 429 3.30 16.42 24.58
CA LEU A 429 4.27 17.35 24.01
C LEU A 429 3.59 18.52 23.32
N GLY A 430 2.49 18.26 22.60
CA GLY A 430 1.68 19.30 21.98
C GLY A 430 1.06 20.26 23.02
N GLN A 431 0.63 19.77 24.19
CA GLN A 431 0.20 20.66 25.27
C GLN A 431 1.34 21.55 25.78
N LEU A 432 2.55 21.00 25.88
CA LEU A 432 3.73 21.80 26.26
C LEU A 432 4.03 22.90 25.25
N PHE A 433 3.86 22.63 23.95
CA PHE A 433 3.96 23.68 22.91
C PHE A 433 2.85 24.72 23.04
N LEU A 434 1.61 24.30 23.33
CA LEU A 434 0.50 25.23 23.53
C LEU A 434 0.69 26.14 24.74
N LEU A 435 1.51 25.79 25.73
CA LEU A 435 1.85 26.70 26.84
C LEU A 435 2.55 27.99 26.36
N LEU A 436 3.13 28.00 25.15
CA LEU A 436 3.68 29.21 24.54
C LEU A 436 2.63 30.31 24.33
N LEU A 437 1.33 29.97 24.31
CA LEU A 437 0.23 30.94 24.34
C LEU A 437 0.35 31.96 25.47
N PHE A 438 0.85 31.53 26.64
CA PHE A 438 1.02 32.42 27.80
C PHE A 438 2.25 33.32 27.70
N ALA A 439 3.14 33.06 26.74
CA ALA A 439 4.31 33.89 26.46
C ALA A 439 4.04 34.97 25.38
N GLY A 440 2.87 34.93 24.72
CA GLY A 440 2.43 35.92 23.73
C GLY A 440 2.32 35.38 22.31
N ASP A 441 1.70 36.17 21.43
CA ASP A 441 1.35 35.77 20.06
C ASP A 441 2.60 35.45 19.21
N THR A 442 3.68 36.22 19.38
CA THR A 442 4.96 35.98 18.71
C THR A 442 5.58 34.64 19.13
N ALA A 443 5.41 34.24 20.39
CA ALA A 443 5.95 32.99 20.93
C ALA A 443 5.18 31.77 20.43
N ILE A 444 3.83 31.82 20.44
CA ILE A 444 3.03 30.73 19.88
C ILE A 444 3.19 30.67 18.36
N GLY A 445 3.32 31.79 17.64
CA GLY A 445 3.56 31.81 16.19
C GLY A 445 4.82 31.05 15.75
N ALA A 446 5.82 30.92 16.63
CA ALA A 446 7.04 30.17 16.34
C ALA A 446 6.79 28.70 15.98
N ILE A 447 5.71 28.08 16.48
CA ILE A 447 5.37 26.68 16.16
C ILE A 447 5.09 26.46 14.66
N PHE A 448 4.55 27.47 13.97
CA PHE A 448 4.28 27.41 12.53
C PHE A 448 5.58 27.41 11.72
N SER A 449 6.48 28.34 12.04
CA SER A 449 7.77 28.49 11.37
C SER A 449 8.72 27.31 11.62
N VAL A 450 8.71 26.75 12.82
CA VAL A 450 9.46 25.53 13.18
C VAL A 450 9.00 24.36 12.31
N GLY A 451 7.69 24.17 12.13
CA GLY A 451 7.15 23.13 11.24
C GLY A 451 7.73 23.23 9.82
N GLY A 452 7.78 24.43 9.25
CA GLY A 452 8.35 24.67 7.92
C GLY A 452 9.83 24.32 7.81
N ILE A 453 10.67 24.88 8.68
CA ILE A 453 12.13 24.63 8.64
C ILE A 453 12.45 23.16 8.90
N SER A 454 11.82 22.59 9.93
CA SER A 454 12.11 21.24 10.40
C SER A 454 11.73 20.16 9.38
N GLY A 455 10.58 20.34 8.71
CA GLY A 455 10.18 19.53 7.56
C GLY A 455 11.15 19.67 6.40
N PHE A 456 11.48 20.90 5.98
CA PHE A 456 12.39 21.14 4.86
C PHE A 456 13.77 20.54 5.02
N VAL A 457 14.37 20.66 6.21
CA VAL A 457 15.66 20.02 6.52
C VAL A 457 15.53 18.50 6.42
N SER A 458 14.49 17.91 7.00
CA SER A 458 14.24 16.46 6.96
C SER A 458 14.02 15.95 5.53
N PHE A 459 13.18 16.62 4.75
CA PHE A 459 12.77 16.19 3.40
C PHE A 459 13.90 16.33 2.38
N THR A 460 14.82 17.27 2.62
CA THR A 460 15.88 17.61 1.68
C THR A 460 17.20 16.94 1.99
N MET A 461 17.47 16.55 3.25
CA MET A 461 18.69 15.83 3.62
C MET A 461 18.97 14.58 2.77
N PRO A 462 18.02 13.65 2.55
CA PRO A 462 18.30 12.48 1.71
C PRO A 462 18.47 12.87 0.23
N THR A 463 17.81 13.95 -0.23
CA THR A 463 18.02 14.50 -1.58
C THR A 463 19.44 15.06 -1.75
N LEU A 464 19.92 15.82 -0.76
CA LEU A 464 21.29 16.34 -0.73
C LEU A 464 22.30 15.19 -0.81
N LEU A 465 22.12 14.14 -0.01
CA LEU A 465 22.99 12.97 -0.04
C LEU A 465 22.92 12.23 -1.39
N LYS A 466 21.72 12.06 -1.94
CA LYS A 466 21.49 11.44 -3.27
C LYS A 466 22.23 12.16 -4.40
N ILE A 467 22.23 13.49 -4.42
CA ILE A 467 22.88 14.26 -5.50
C ILE A 467 24.38 14.51 -5.27
N THR A 468 24.88 14.28 -4.04
CA THR A 468 26.28 14.45 -3.67
C THR A 468 27.01 13.11 -3.51
N TYR A 469 26.92 12.50 -2.33
CA TYR A 469 27.66 11.29 -1.97
C TYR A 469 27.10 10.03 -2.65
N ALA A 470 25.78 9.83 -2.60
CA ALA A 470 25.13 8.63 -3.09
C ALA A 470 24.84 8.61 -4.59
N ARG A 471 25.28 9.64 -5.32
CA ARG A 471 24.98 9.79 -6.76
C ARG A 471 25.43 8.59 -7.60
N SER A 472 26.51 7.92 -7.22
CA SER A 472 27.08 6.81 -8.00
C SER A 472 26.48 5.44 -7.66
N PHE A 473 25.79 5.29 -6.53
CA PHE A 473 25.30 4.00 -6.04
C PHE A 473 23.82 3.97 -5.67
N PHE A 474 23.13 5.11 -5.72
CA PHE A 474 21.69 5.18 -5.51
C PHE A 474 20.95 4.30 -6.53
N LYS A 475 20.12 3.38 -6.05
CA LYS A 475 19.23 2.55 -6.87
C LYS A 475 17.82 3.16 -6.88
N PRO A 476 17.30 3.61 -8.03
CA PRO A 476 15.95 4.16 -8.11
C PRO A 476 14.87 3.09 -7.87
N GLY A 477 13.77 3.49 -7.23
CA GLY A 477 12.57 2.67 -7.13
C GLY A 477 11.77 2.61 -8.44
N PRO A 478 10.64 1.87 -8.46
CA PRO A 478 9.79 1.72 -9.65
C PRO A 478 9.20 3.04 -10.14
N TRP A 479 9.03 4.04 -9.26
CA TRP A 479 8.75 5.42 -9.62
C TRP A 479 10.04 6.25 -9.51
N ASN A 480 10.45 6.88 -10.60
CA ASN A 480 11.66 7.70 -10.64
C ASN A 480 11.55 8.88 -11.61
N LEU A 481 12.45 9.85 -11.45
CA LEU A 481 12.51 11.06 -12.28
C LEU A 481 13.41 10.88 -13.51
N GLY A 482 14.09 9.74 -13.63
CA GLY A 482 15.07 9.46 -14.67
C GLY A 482 16.11 10.59 -14.80
N ARG A 483 16.24 11.13 -16.02
CA ARG A 483 17.20 12.22 -16.32
C ARG A 483 16.95 13.51 -15.53
N TRP A 484 15.73 13.70 -15.01
CA TRP A 484 15.36 14.91 -14.25
C TRP A 484 15.67 14.80 -12.75
N SER A 485 16.12 13.62 -12.26
CA SER A 485 16.45 13.40 -10.85
C SER A 485 17.47 14.41 -10.31
N GLN A 486 18.56 14.64 -11.06
CA GLN A 486 19.63 15.55 -10.64
C GLN A 486 19.22 17.04 -10.72
N PRO A 487 18.70 17.56 -11.86
CA PRO A 487 18.26 18.96 -11.93
C PRO A 487 17.22 19.33 -10.85
N ILE A 488 16.21 18.50 -10.65
CA ILE A 488 15.16 18.74 -9.65
C ILE A 488 15.75 18.67 -8.23
N GLY A 489 16.67 17.73 -7.98
CA GLY A 489 17.38 17.63 -6.71
C GLY A 489 18.21 18.89 -6.39
N TYR A 490 18.93 19.45 -7.37
CA TYR A 490 19.68 20.69 -7.17
C TYR A 490 18.77 21.88 -6.87
N VAL A 491 17.65 22.03 -7.58
CA VAL A 491 16.68 23.10 -7.34
C VAL A 491 16.07 22.98 -5.93
N SER A 492 15.69 21.77 -5.54
CA SER A 492 15.16 21.45 -4.20
C SER A 492 16.13 21.87 -3.08
N VAL A 493 17.39 21.40 -3.18
CA VAL A 493 18.44 21.72 -2.19
C VAL A 493 18.74 23.22 -2.15
N ALA A 494 18.87 23.87 -3.30
CA ALA A 494 19.15 25.30 -3.38
C ALA A 494 18.03 26.13 -2.74
N PHE A 495 16.77 25.79 -3.05
CA PHE A 495 15.60 26.46 -2.47
C PHE A 495 15.58 26.35 -0.95
N VAL A 496 15.70 25.13 -0.41
CA VAL A 496 15.68 24.93 1.05
C VAL A 496 16.86 25.63 1.74
N THR A 497 18.05 25.61 1.12
CA THR A 497 19.24 26.31 1.64
C THR A 497 18.99 27.82 1.76
N VAL A 498 18.31 28.42 0.78
CA VAL A 498 17.94 29.85 0.81
C VAL A 498 16.84 30.12 1.85
N MET A 499 15.86 29.23 1.97
CA MET A 499 14.70 29.44 2.83
C MET A 499 15.02 29.32 4.33
N ILE A 500 15.93 28.44 4.75
CA ILE A 500 16.28 28.28 6.18
C ILE A 500 16.60 29.62 6.88
N PRO A 501 17.54 30.46 6.40
CA PRO A 501 17.81 31.74 7.04
C PRO A 501 16.67 32.75 6.86
N ILE A 502 15.95 32.73 5.73
CA ILE A 502 14.83 33.64 5.48
C ILE A 502 13.71 33.42 6.50
N LEU A 503 13.36 32.16 6.79
CA LEU A 503 12.32 31.81 7.77
C LEU A 503 12.69 32.19 9.21
N CYS A 504 13.95 32.55 9.45
CA CYS A 504 14.45 33.05 10.73
C CYS A 504 14.42 34.57 10.84
N PHE A 505 14.13 35.32 9.76
CA PHE A 505 14.09 36.77 9.81
C PHE A 505 12.82 37.27 10.50
N PRO A 506 12.90 38.31 11.36
CA PRO A 506 11.73 39.06 11.80
C PRO A 506 11.12 39.85 10.64
N THR A 507 9.91 40.38 10.83
CA THR A 507 9.25 41.27 9.84
C THR A 507 9.75 42.72 9.93
N VAL A 508 10.41 43.09 11.03
CA VAL A 508 10.96 44.43 11.31
C VAL A 508 12.48 44.41 11.46
N ARG A 509 13.15 45.55 11.19
CA ARG A 509 14.61 45.73 11.21
C ARG A 509 14.99 46.99 11.99
N GLY A 510 15.47 46.86 13.22
CA GLY A 510 15.84 48.02 14.04
C GLY A 510 17.12 47.84 14.86
N LYS A 511 17.62 48.95 15.39
CA LYS A 511 18.64 48.95 16.46
C LYS A 511 18.04 48.59 17.82
N ASP A 512 16.75 48.85 18.00
CA ASP A 512 16.01 48.70 19.27
C ASP A 512 14.95 47.58 19.17
N LEU A 513 15.34 46.39 18.72
CA LEU A 513 14.43 45.23 18.65
C LEU A 513 14.00 44.78 20.05
N THR A 514 12.70 44.62 20.27
CA THR A 514 12.16 44.06 21.51
C THR A 514 11.96 42.54 21.38
N PRO A 515 11.90 41.80 22.52
CA PRO A 515 11.53 40.38 22.52
C PRO A 515 10.20 40.08 21.80
N ASP A 516 9.25 41.03 21.83
CA ASP A 516 7.94 40.90 21.21
C ASP A 516 7.98 40.98 19.67
N GLN A 517 9.06 41.58 19.12
CA GLN A 517 9.29 41.74 17.68
C GLN A 517 10.23 40.68 17.10
N MET A 518 10.81 39.82 17.94
CA MET A 518 11.77 38.81 17.53
C MET A 518 11.07 37.62 16.88
N ASN A 519 11.61 37.13 15.75
CA ASN A 519 11.25 35.82 15.24
C ASN A 519 11.94 34.72 16.09
N TRP A 520 11.18 34.10 17.00
CA TRP A 520 11.67 33.08 17.93
C TRP A 520 12.02 31.74 17.28
N THR A 521 11.77 31.57 15.98
CA THR A 521 12.06 30.33 15.24
C THR A 521 13.51 29.88 15.39
N VAL A 522 14.47 30.82 15.45
CA VAL A 522 15.88 30.47 15.65
C VAL A 522 16.07 29.68 16.94
N LEU A 523 15.48 30.16 18.04
CA LEU A 523 15.60 29.50 19.34
C LEU A 523 14.80 28.19 19.38
N VAL A 524 13.56 28.21 18.87
CA VAL A 524 12.64 27.08 18.99
C VAL A 524 13.01 25.91 18.05
N TYR A 525 13.68 26.17 16.93
CA TYR A 525 14.22 25.10 16.06
C TYR A 525 15.66 24.74 16.41
N PHE A 526 16.60 25.69 16.36
CA PHE A 526 18.02 25.37 16.55
C PHE A 526 18.36 25.02 17.99
N GLY A 527 17.59 25.48 18.98
CA GLY A 527 17.77 25.08 20.39
C GLY A 527 17.59 23.57 20.59
N PRO A 528 16.42 22.98 20.28
CA PRO A 528 16.22 21.54 20.32
C PRO A 528 17.18 20.75 19.42
N MET A 529 17.49 21.25 18.22
CA MET A 529 18.46 20.60 17.34
C MET A 529 19.89 20.60 17.93
N LEU A 530 20.30 21.69 18.59
CA LEU A 530 21.57 21.75 19.31
C LEU A 530 21.58 20.81 20.51
N MET A 531 20.46 20.71 21.26
CA MET A 531 20.33 19.73 22.34
C MET A 531 20.43 18.29 21.82
N ALA A 532 19.79 17.98 20.69
CA ALA A 532 19.91 16.67 20.03
C ALA A 532 21.35 16.39 19.58
N LEU A 533 22.05 17.39 19.04
CA LEU A 533 23.46 17.28 18.66
C LEU A 533 24.36 17.04 19.89
N ILE A 534 24.21 17.83 20.95
CA ILE A 534 24.96 17.67 22.20
C ILE A 534 24.70 16.29 22.79
N TRP A 535 23.44 15.86 22.83
CA TRP A 535 23.08 14.53 23.32
C TRP A 535 23.76 13.43 22.51
N PHE A 536 23.82 13.56 21.19
CA PHE A 536 24.55 12.62 20.35
C PHE A 536 26.05 12.60 20.67
N LEU A 537 26.69 13.77 20.74
CA LEU A 537 28.13 13.89 20.99
C LEU A 537 28.55 13.41 22.39
N VAL A 538 27.70 13.58 23.40
CA VAL A 538 28.00 13.18 24.78
C VAL A 538 27.70 11.70 25.03
N ASP A 539 26.57 11.21 24.52
CA ASP A 539 26.04 9.89 24.89
C ASP A 539 25.52 9.08 23.70
N ALA A 540 24.65 9.62 22.84
CA ALA A 540 23.92 8.80 21.86
C ALA A 540 24.81 8.12 20.82
N HIS A 541 25.97 8.69 20.47
CA HIS A 541 26.95 8.04 19.58
C HIS A 541 27.45 6.68 20.10
N LYS A 542 27.28 6.37 21.40
CA LYS A 542 27.70 5.11 22.02
C LYS A 542 26.71 3.97 21.81
N TRP A 543 25.44 4.28 21.53
CA TRP A 543 24.36 3.28 21.51
C TRP A 543 23.41 3.39 20.30
N TYR A 544 23.35 4.56 19.64
CA TYR A 544 22.55 4.77 18.44
C TYR A 544 23.37 4.49 17.18
N GLU A 545 22.93 3.50 16.41
CA GLU A 545 23.62 3.03 15.20
C GLU A 545 22.82 3.32 13.92
N GLY A 546 21.68 4.01 14.04
CA GLY A 546 20.72 4.19 12.96
C GLY A 546 19.56 3.18 13.01
N PRO A 547 18.82 3.02 11.91
CA PRO A 547 17.69 2.11 11.82
C PRO A 547 18.11 0.66 12.10
N LYS A 548 17.34 -0.04 12.94
CA LYS A 548 17.64 -1.43 13.33
C LYS A 548 16.59 -2.37 12.80
N SER A 549 17.04 -3.52 12.29
CA SER A 549 16.09 -4.57 11.93
C SER A 549 15.34 -5.05 13.17
N ASN A 550 14.02 -5.23 13.05
CA ASN A 550 13.18 -5.86 14.07
C ASN A 550 12.73 -7.27 13.67
N LEU A 551 13.43 -7.88 12.71
CA LEU A 551 13.24 -9.29 12.35
C LEU A 551 13.84 -10.18 13.44
N ASP A 552 13.23 -11.34 13.65
CA ASP A 552 13.71 -12.29 14.63
C ASP A 552 15.04 -12.90 14.14
N PRO A 553 16.13 -12.88 14.95
CA PRO A 553 17.43 -13.38 14.49
C PRO A 553 17.43 -14.85 14.07
N GLY A 554 16.48 -15.65 14.56
CA GLY A 554 16.29 -17.04 14.15
C GLY A 554 15.73 -17.21 12.73
N ASP A 555 15.12 -16.15 12.19
CA ASP A 555 14.55 -16.12 10.84
C ASP A 555 15.59 -15.69 9.79
N LEU A 556 16.73 -15.14 10.21
CA LEU A 556 17.79 -14.66 9.33
C LEU A 556 18.85 -15.73 9.10
N GLN A 557 19.07 -16.10 7.84
CA GLN A 557 20.17 -16.96 7.42
C GLN A 557 21.21 -16.14 6.65
N VAL A 558 22.49 -16.30 7.00
CA VAL A 558 23.64 -15.58 6.41
C VAL A 558 24.57 -16.57 5.72
N GLY A 559 24.85 -16.33 4.44
CA GLY A 559 25.78 -17.11 3.63
C GLY A 559 25.09 -17.93 2.54
N SER A 560 25.90 -18.44 1.61
CA SER A 560 25.44 -19.17 0.44
C SER A 560 24.63 -20.39 0.86
N VAL A 561 23.33 -20.33 0.65
CA VAL A 561 22.51 -21.54 0.54
C VAL A 561 23.17 -22.41 -0.53
N GLU A 562 23.49 -23.66 -0.21
CA GLU A 562 24.02 -24.62 -1.19
C GLU A 562 23.16 -24.55 -2.47
N GLU A 563 23.81 -24.57 -3.64
CA GLU A 563 23.17 -24.34 -4.95
C GLU A 563 22.00 -25.29 -5.26
N ASP A 564 21.81 -26.32 -4.44
CA ASP A 564 20.73 -27.32 -4.50
C ASP A 564 19.43 -26.91 -3.75
N GLU A 565 19.38 -25.76 -3.06
CA GLU A 565 18.22 -25.33 -2.25
C GLU A 565 17.62 -23.95 -2.63
N LYS A 566 17.84 -23.49 -3.87
CA LYS A 566 17.23 -22.25 -4.38
C LYS A 566 15.83 -22.50 -4.94
N TYR A 567 14.81 -22.55 -4.06
CA TYR A 567 13.40 -22.59 -4.47
C TYR A 567 12.57 -21.40 -3.94
N ASP A 568 12.02 -20.67 -4.91
CA ASP A 568 10.81 -19.84 -4.96
C ASP A 568 10.51 -18.82 -3.83
N VAL A 569 10.96 -17.58 -4.03
CA VAL A 569 10.07 -16.41 -3.88
C VAL A 569 10.25 -15.48 -5.10
N ILE A 570 9.09 -15.07 -5.63
CA ILE A 570 8.84 -14.23 -6.78
C ILE A 570 9.71 -12.97 -6.75
N LEU A 571 10.71 -12.91 -7.63
CA LEU A 571 11.50 -11.69 -7.84
C LEU A 571 11.43 -11.28 -9.30
N GLY A 572 10.43 -10.45 -9.55
CA GLY A 572 10.33 -9.61 -10.74
C GLY A 572 11.39 -8.51 -10.73
N VAL A 573 12.68 -8.87 -10.80
CA VAL A 573 13.74 -7.99 -11.31
C VAL A 573 14.70 -8.86 -12.11
N ALA A 574 14.69 -8.67 -13.42
CA ALA A 574 15.61 -9.30 -14.34
C ALA A 574 17.07 -8.93 -13.99
N SER A 575 17.84 -9.91 -13.49
CA SER A 575 19.28 -9.92 -13.64
C SER A 575 19.61 -10.61 -14.97
N ASN A 576 20.09 -9.80 -15.91
CA ASN A 576 20.73 -10.29 -17.13
C ASN A 576 22.00 -11.04 -16.75
N GLU A 577 21.95 -12.37 -16.64
CA GLU A 577 23.12 -13.22 -16.85
C GLU A 577 22.70 -14.65 -17.23
N ASN A 578 22.98 -14.96 -18.51
CA ASN A 578 22.92 -16.24 -19.22
C ASN A 578 22.79 -17.52 -18.36
N THR A 579 21.56 -17.85 -17.95
CA THR A 579 21.14 -19.23 -17.77
C THR A 579 19.86 -19.42 -18.58
N GLU A 580 19.92 -20.26 -19.61
CA GLU A 580 18.75 -20.76 -20.34
C GLU A 580 17.90 -21.60 -19.38
N LYS A 581 17.16 -20.95 -18.47
CA LYS A 581 16.11 -21.59 -17.71
C LYS A 581 14.92 -21.80 -18.65
N SER A 582 14.56 -23.06 -18.85
CA SER A 582 13.28 -23.47 -19.45
C SER A 582 12.12 -22.61 -18.90
N GLU A 583 11.60 -21.71 -19.73
CA GLU A 583 10.53 -20.78 -19.36
C GLU A 583 9.18 -21.50 -19.40
N ASN A 584 8.85 -22.19 -18.32
CA ASN A 584 7.65 -23.02 -18.20
C ASN A 584 6.34 -22.21 -18.00
N PHE A 585 5.19 -22.87 -18.12
CA PHE A 585 3.85 -22.23 -17.99
C PHE A 585 3.65 -21.45 -16.67
N ASN A 586 4.22 -21.94 -15.56
CA ASN A 586 4.15 -21.25 -14.27
C ASN A 586 4.89 -19.91 -14.30
N SER A 587 6.08 -19.86 -14.89
CA SER A 587 6.82 -18.60 -15.05
C SER A 587 6.05 -17.56 -15.86
N ALA A 588 5.25 -18.00 -16.85
CA ALA A 588 4.43 -17.11 -17.65
C ALA A 588 3.22 -16.55 -16.88
N ILE A 589 2.60 -17.38 -16.02
CA ILE A 589 1.56 -16.97 -15.08
C ILE A 589 2.10 -15.90 -14.13
N ASP A 590 3.22 -16.18 -13.48
CA ASP A 590 3.82 -15.31 -12.46
C ASP A 590 4.32 -14.00 -13.10
N GLY A 591 4.93 -14.07 -14.28
CA GLY A 591 5.40 -12.91 -15.03
C GLY A 591 4.28 -11.97 -15.53
N GLU A 592 3.14 -12.51 -15.98
CA GLU A 592 2.01 -11.67 -16.43
C GLU A 592 1.30 -11.00 -15.26
N LEU A 593 1.19 -11.67 -14.11
CA LEU A 593 0.66 -11.09 -12.87
C LEU A 593 1.56 -9.97 -12.35
N ALA A 594 2.88 -10.18 -12.33
CA ALA A 594 3.86 -9.17 -11.94
C ALA A 594 3.84 -7.95 -12.89
N ALA A 595 3.64 -8.17 -14.19
CA ALA A 595 3.65 -7.09 -15.17
C ALA A 595 2.36 -6.23 -15.15
N ASN A 596 1.27 -6.67 -14.52
CA ASN A 596 -0.02 -5.97 -14.51
C ASN A 596 -0.14 -4.91 -13.41
N ASN A 597 0.43 -3.73 -13.69
CA ASN A 597 0.23 -2.43 -13.02
C ASN A 597 -1.25 -1.98 -12.88
N GLY A 598 -2.07 -2.71 -12.11
CA GLY A 598 -3.38 -2.23 -11.63
C GLY A 598 -4.64 -2.61 -12.45
N SER A 599 -4.70 -3.75 -13.15
CA SER A 599 -5.95 -4.33 -13.71
C SER A 599 -5.82 -5.83 -14.02
N PRO A 600 -6.94 -6.57 -14.11
CA PRO A 600 -7.60 -7.25 -12.98
C PRO A 600 -6.70 -8.32 -12.31
N PRO A 601 -6.98 -8.71 -11.05
CA PRO A 601 -6.13 -9.62 -10.25
C PRO A 601 -6.35 -11.09 -10.63
N PHE A 602 -6.46 -11.40 -11.93
CA PHE A 602 -6.72 -12.75 -12.40
C PHE A 602 -6.20 -12.98 -13.81
N ILE A 603 -5.80 -14.22 -14.08
CA ILE A 603 -5.43 -14.69 -15.42
C ILE A 603 -6.66 -15.25 -16.10
N SER A 604 -6.94 -14.82 -17.32
CA SER A 604 -8.00 -15.37 -18.14
C SER A 604 -7.45 -16.25 -19.25
N PHE A 605 -8.26 -17.19 -19.69
CA PHE A 605 -7.95 -18.07 -20.82
C PHE A 605 -9.19 -18.33 -21.65
N GLN A 606 -9.02 -18.65 -22.92
CA GLN A 606 -10.10 -19.09 -23.79
C GLN A 606 -10.28 -20.59 -23.65
N PHE A 607 -11.51 -21.04 -23.44
CA PHE A 607 -11.85 -22.45 -23.26
C PHE A 607 -12.86 -22.88 -24.31
N ALA A 608 -12.45 -23.81 -25.16
CA ALA A 608 -13.24 -24.36 -26.24
C ALA A 608 -13.68 -25.79 -25.91
N THR A 609 -14.98 -26.04 -26.13
CA THR A 609 -15.63 -27.35 -26.07
C THR A 609 -16.51 -27.53 -27.29
N VAL A 610 -16.99 -28.75 -27.51
CA VAL A 610 -17.91 -29.08 -28.60
C VAL A 610 -19.24 -29.50 -27.98
N ASP A 611 -20.34 -28.93 -28.46
CA ASP A 611 -21.68 -29.32 -28.03
C ASP A 611 -22.11 -30.68 -28.62
N LYS A 612 -23.33 -31.12 -28.31
CA LYS A 612 -23.84 -32.41 -28.78
C LYS A 612 -24.11 -32.41 -30.29
N GLU A 613 -24.34 -31.23 -30.84
CA GLU A 613 -24.63 -30.96 -32.25
C GLU A 613 -23.34 -30.82 -33.09
N GLY A 614 -22.16 -30.82 -32.44
CA GLY A 614 -20.87 -30.72 -33.09
C GLY A 614 -20.37 -29.29 -33.31
N TYR A 615 -21.05 -28.27 -32.78
CA TYR A 615 -20.62 -26.88 -32.88
C TYR A 615 -19.57 -26.55 -31.81
N PRO A 616 -18.51 -25.80 -32.17
CA PRO A 616 -17.52 -25.32 -31.21
C PRO A 616 -18.09 -24.15 -30.39
N HIS A 617 -17.99 -24.24 -29.06
CA HIS A 617 -18.34 -23.17 -28.13
C HIS A 617 -17.10 -22.69 -27.39
N ASN A 618 -16.70 -21.44 -27.64
CA ASN A 618 -15.58 -20.81 -26.94
C ASN A 618 -16.08 -19.87 -25.82
N ARG A 619 -15.38 -19.83 -24.69
CA ARG A 619 -15.68 -18.94 -23.58
C ARG A 619 -14.39 -18.48 -22.90
N THR A 620 -14.32 -17.19 -22.58
CA THR A 620 -13.27 -16.67 -21.69
C THR A 620 -13.58 -17.06 -20.24
N LEU A 621 -12.66 -17.76 -19.61
CA LEU A 621 -12.73 -18.22 -18.23
C LEU A 621 -11.57 -17.65 -17.43
N VAL A 622 -11.66 -17.80 -16.11
CA VAL A 622 -10.65 -17.33 -15.16
C VAL A 622 -9.93 -18.54 -14.58
N TYR A 623 -8.61 -18.49 -14.61
CA TYR A 623 -7.72 -19.45 -13.95
C TYR A 623 -7.92 -19.41 -12.42
N ARG A 624 -8.08 -20.58 -11.79
CA ARG A 624 -8.37 -20.72 -10.35
C ARG A 624 -7.32 -21.54 -9.59
N GLY A 625 -6.12 -21.62 -10.15
CA GLY A 625 -5.01 -22.35 -9.55
C GLY A 625 -4.85 -23.74 -10.13
N PHE A 626 -4.15 -24.57 -9.37
CA PHE A 626 -3.99 -25.99 -9.62
C PHE A 626 -4.86 -26.82 -8.68
N LEU A 627 -5.15 -28.06 -9.08
CA LEU A 627 -5.91 -28.99 -8.28
C LEU A 627 -5.21 -29.20 -6.93
N PHE A 628 -5.97 -29.15 -5.85
CA PHE A 628 -5.48 -29.22 -4.46
C PHE A 628 -4.45 -28.15 -4.04
N ASP A 629 -4.39 -27.05 -4.79
CA ASP A 629 -3.40 -25.96 -4.61
C ASP A 629 -1.96 -26.38 -4.87
N ASP A 630 -1.79 -27.48 -5.61
CA ASP A 630 -0.49 -28.07 -5.85
C ASP A 630 -0.11 -27.97 -7.33
N LYS A 631 0.88 -27.10 -7.63
CA LYS A 631 1.42 -26.90 -8.98
C LYS A 631 1.96 -28.21 -9.59
N SER A 632 2.38 -29.18 -8.76
CA SER A 632 2.93 -30.46 -9.21
C SER A 632 1.89 -31.36 -9.90
N THR A 633 0.60 -31.15 -9.64
CA THR A 633 -0.48 -31.92 -10.27
C THR A 633 -0.58 -31.68 -11.78
N ASN A 634 -0.12 -30.52 -12.27
CA ASN A 634 -0.37 -30.03 -13.64
C ASN A 634 -1.85 -30.02 -14.05
N VAL A 635 -2.78 -30.12 -13.09
CA VAL A 635 -4.22 -30.07 -13.35
C VAL A 635 -4.70 -28.66 -13.09
N ILE A 636 -4.97 -27.91 -14.15
CA ILE A 636 -5.45 -26.53 -14.04
C ILE A 636 -6.93 -26.55 -13.64
N THR A 637 -7.33 -25.68 -12.71
CA THR A 637 -8.73 -25.57 -12.29
C THR A 637 -9.39 -24.28 -12.74
N PHE A 638 -10.69 -24.38 -13.01
CA PHE A 638 -11.58 -23.23 -13.14
C PHE A 638 -12.95 -23.55 -12.55
N THR A 639 -13.74 -22.50 -12.29
CA THR A 639 -15.09 -22.64 -11.72
C THR A 639 -16.18 -22.37 -12.75
N THR A 640 -17.23 -23.18 -12.74
CA THR A 640 -18.41 -23.01 -13.59
C THR A 640 -19.70 -23.11 -12.79
N ASP A 641 -20.81 -22.71 -13.41
CA ASP A 641 -22.15 -22.81 -12.85
C ASP A 641 -22.88 -23.99 -13.50
N LYS A 642 -23.42 -24.90 -12.66
CA LYS A 642 -24.11 -26.13 -13.11
C LYS A 642 -25.28 -25.85 -14.06
N ARG A 643 -25.80 -24.62 -14.06
CA ARG A 643 -26.96 -24.19 -14.88
C ARG A 643 -26.56 -23.68 -16.26
N MET A 644 -25.26 -23.55 -16.54
CA MET A 644 -24.76 -23.06 -17.83
C MET A 644 -24.60 -24.22 -18.82
N ASP A 645 -24.76 -23.93 -20.11
CA ASP A 645 -24.59 -24.93 -21.18
C ASP A 645 -23.20 -25.58 -21.15
N LYS A 646 -22.16 -24.82 -20.77
CA LYS A 646 -20.78 -25.33 -20.64
C LYS A 646 -20.67 -26.55 -19.72
N TYR A 647 -21.48 -26.62 -18.66
CA TYR A 647 -21.54 -27.78 -17.77
C TYR A 647 -22.13 -29.01 -18.49
N ASN A 648 -23.19 -28.80 -19.27
CA ASN A 648 -23.83 -29.87 -20.06
C ASN A 648 -22.98 -30.33 -21.24
N GLU A 649 -22.25 -29.42 -21.88
CA GLU A 649 -21.25 -29.72 -22.91
C GLU A 649 -20.17 -30.65 -22.35
N LEU A 650 -19.61 -30.33 -21.17
CA LEU A 650 -18.61 -31.17 -20.50
C LEU A 650 -19.16 -32.56 -20.09
N LYS A 651 -20.43 -32.65 -19.71
CA LYS A 651 -21.09 -33.94 -19.47
C LYS A 651 -21.18 -34.81 -20.73
N ALA A 652 -21.32 -34.19 -21.90
CA ALA A 652 -21.46 -34.88 -23.18
C ALA A 652 -20.12 -35.17 -23.86
N ASN A 653 -19.11 -34.34 -23.63
CA ASN A 653 -17.77 -34.48 -24.19
C ASN A 653 -16.74 -33.85 -23.24
N ASP A 654 -15.79 -34.65 -22.79
CA ASP A 654 -14.74 -34.22 -21.86
C ASP A 654 -13.49 -33.66 -22.56
N LYS A 655 -13.41 -33.71 -23.89
CA LYS A 655 -12.27 -33.13 -24.63
C LYS A 655 -12.35 -31.61 -24.65
N PHE A 656 -11.22 -30.97 -24.45
CA PHE A 656 -11.13 -29.51 -24.50
C PHE A 656 -9.89 -29.02 -25.25
N GLU A 657 -9.95 -27.76 -25.68
CA GLU A 657 -8.78 -26.96 -26.01
C GLU A 657 -8.83 -25.66 -25.20
N ALA A 658 -7.73 -25.29 -24.55
CA ALA A 658 -7.62 -24.08 -23.76
C ALA A 658 -6.44 -23.23 -24.25
N VAL A 659 -6.64 -21.94 -24.44
CA VAL A 659 -5.59 -21.02 -24.92
C VAL A 659 -5.34 -19.94 -23.88
N PHE A 660 -4.11 -19.91 -23.38
CA PHE A 660 -3.56 -18.85 -22.54
C PHE A 660 -2.68 -17.95 -23.42
N TYR A 661 -2.96 -16.66 -23.41
CA TYR A 661 -2.16 -15.67 -24.11
C TYR A 661 -1.66 -14.62 -23.13
N PHE A 662 -0.35 -14.59 -22.94
CA PHE A 662 0.36 -13.66 -22.06
C PHE A 662 0.85 -12.50 -22.91
N GLY A 663 0.02 -11.46 -23.02
CA GLY A 663 0.20 -10.38 -24.00
C GLY A 663 1.45 -9.54 -23.77
N LYS A 664 1.92 -9.45 -22.52
CA LYS A 664 3.14 -8.71 -22.15
C LYS A 664 4.38 -9.55 -22.37
N LEU A 665 4.31 -10.84 -22.04
CA LEU A 665 5.39 -11.79 -22.26
C LEU A 665 5.49 -12.27 -23.72
N LYS A 666 4.50 -11.93 -24.57
CA LYS A 666 4.41 -12.40 -25.96
C LYS A 666 4.46 -13.93 -26.07
N LYS A 667 3.84 -14.61 -25.10
CA LYS A 667 3.81 -16.08 -25.00
C LYS A 667 2.38 -16.60 -25.16
N GLN A 668 2.24 -17.74 -25.81
CA GLN A 668 0.96 -18.41 -26.00
C GLN A 668 1.10 -19.90 -25.66
N PHE A 669 0.17 -20.42 -24.85
CA PHE A 669 0.07 -21.84 -24.54
C PHE A 669 -1.30 -22.36 -24.98
N ARG A 670 -1.31 -23.35 -25.87
CA ARG A 670 -2.52 -24.09 -26.26
C ARG A 670 -2.47 -25.47 -25.63
N LEU A 671 -3.42 -25.73 -24.75
CA LEU A 671 -3.49 -26.95 -23.94
C LEU A 671 -4.63 -27.81 -24.45
N ARG A 672 -4.42 -29.12 -24.59
CA ARG A 672 -5.48 -30.10 -24.86
C ARG A 672 -5.42 -31.22 -23.84
N GLY A 673 -6.56 -31.90 -23.70
CA GLY A 673 -6.68 -33.09 -22.87
C GLY A 673 -8.12 -33.36 -22.47
N ARG A 674 -8.31 -33.82 -21.23
CA ARG A 674 -9.61 -34.20 -20.67
C ARG A 674 -10.01 -33.30 -19.50
N ALA A 675 -11.21 -32.74 -19.56
CA ALA A 675 -11.81 -31.93 -18.51
C ALA A 675 -12.74 -32.80 -17.65
N ARG A 676 -12.54 -32.79 -16.33
CA ARG A 676 -13.39 -33.50 -15.37
C ARG A 676 -14.11 -32.54 -14.44
N ILE A 677 -15.39 -32.77 -14.24
CA ILE A 677 -16.25 -32.04 -13.32
C ILE A 677 -15.99 -32.53 -11.89
N ILE A 678 -15.89 -31.59 -10.96
CA ILE A 678 -15.69 -31.82 -9.53
C ILE A 678 -16.80 -31.08 -8.77
N ASP A 679 -17.84 -31.82 -8.39
CA ASP A 679 -18.95 -31.35 -7.58
C ASP A 679 -19.66 -32.49 -6.81
N ASP A 680 -20.82 -32.20 -6.24
CA ASP A 680 -21.60 -33.16 -5.44
C ASP A 680 -22.03 -34.42 -6.22
N ASN A 681 -22.13 -34.36 -7.55
CA ASN A 681 -22.56 -35.48 -8.41
C ASN A 681 -21.39 -36.18 -9.10
N TYR A 682 -20.30 -35.47 -9.35
CA TYR A 682 -19.16 -35.94 -10.13
C TYR A 682 -17.86 -35.75 -9.36
N LYS A 683 -17.18 -36.88 -9.09
CA LYS A 683 -15.83 -36.93 -8.52
C LYS A 683 -14.98 -37.75 -9.48
N PRO A 684 -13.86 -37.23 -9.99
CA PRO A 684 -13.04 -37.95 -10.97
C PRO A 684 -12.47 -39.25 -10.40
N GLU A 685 -12.68 -40.36 -11.09
CA GLU A 685 -12.01 -41.64 -10.78
C GLU A 685 -10.63 -41.64 -11.43
N ILE A 686 -9.56 -41.65 -10.63
CA ILE A 686 -8.18 -41.67 -11.11
C ILE A 686 -7.71 -43.12 -11.16
N ASP A 687 -7.31 -43.59 -12.34
CA ASP A 687 -6.66 -44.88 -12.53
C ASP A 687 -5.14 -44.69 -12.38
N LEU A 688 -4.56 -45.39 -11.42
CA LEU A 688 -3.13 -45.35 -11.09
C LEU A 688 -2.40 -46.65 -11.47
N SER A 689 -3.08 -47.59 -12.14
CA SER A 689 -2.56 -48.92 -12.48
C SER A 689 -1.28 -48.89 -13.32
N SER A 690 -1.09 -47.85 -14.14
CA SER A 690 0.07 -47.64 -15.01
C SER A 690 1.34 -47.18 -14.28
N ILE A 691 1.21 -46.69 -13.03
CA ILE A 691 2.28 -46.03 -12.27
C ILE A 691 2.70 -46.85 -11.02
N GLN A 692 1.96 -47.90 -10.67
CA GLN A 692 2.23 -48.76 -9.52
C GLN A 692 3.48 -49.66 -9.72
N PRO A 693 4.36 -49.85 -8.72
CA PRO A 693 5.52 -50.74 -8.81
C PRO A 693 5.10 -52.20 -9.14
N LYS A 694 5.81 -52.85 -10.08
CA LYS A 694 5.51 -54.22 -10.57
C LYS A 694 5.42 -55.29 -9.45
N THR A 695 6.10 -55.09 -8.32
CA THR A 695 6.13 -55.99 -7.16
C THR A 695 4.85 -55.94 -6.31
N ILE A 696 4.12 -54.83 -6.30
CA ILE A 696 2.87 -54.68 -5.52
C ILE A 696 1.67 -55.26 -6.27
N LEU A 697 1.66 -55.14 -7.60
CA LEU A 697 0.66 -55.78 -8.46
C LEU A 697 0.64 -57.31 -8.31
N GLN A 698 1.79 -57.94 -8.03
CA GLN A 698 1.86 -59.38 -7.72
C GLN A 698 1.39 -59.72 -6.31
N ASN A 699 1.64 -58.86 -5.32
CA ASN A 699 1.21 -59.11 -3.94
C ASN A 699 -0.30 -58.93 -3.74
N ASN A 700 -0.95 -57.97 -4.41
CA ASN A 700 -2.42 -57.82 -4.35
C ASN A 700 -3.18 -58.96 -5.05
N ILE A 701 -2.54 -59.65 -6.01
CA ILE A 701 -3.09 -60.86 -6.63
C ILE A 701 -2.94 -62.07 -5.69
N ASN A 702 -1.86 -62.12 -4.89
CA ASN A 702 -1.57 -63.23 -3.97
C ASN A 702 -2.17 -63.04 -2.56
N SER A 703 -2.48 -61.82 -2.14
CA SER A 703 -3.06 -61.51 -0.82
C SER A 703 -4.56 -61.79 -0.72
N GLY A 704 -5.20 -62.19 -1.81
CA GLY A 704 -6.56 -62.76 -1.80
C GLY A 704 -6.61 -64.22 -1.33
N SER A 705 -5.46 -64.86 -1.09
CA SER A 705 -5.38 -66.28 -0.74
C SER A 705 -4.42 -66.54 0.42
N SER A 706 -4.75 -66.11 1.64
CA SER A 706 -4.28 -66.77 2.88
C SER A 706 -4.88 -66.15 4.14
N SER A 707 -5.99 -66.70 4.61
CA SER A 707 -6.28 -66.79 6.06
C SER A 707 -7.04 -68.08 6.35
N SER A 708 -6.29 -69.09 6.81
CA SER A 708 -6.71 -70.22 7.64
C SER A 708 -7.45 -69.76 8.89
N SER A 709 -8.32 -70.50 9.57
CA SER A 709 -8.90 -71.84 9.43
C SER A 709 -10.03 -71.93 10.48
N ASP A 710 -11.09 -72.68 10.19
CA ASP A 710 -11.74 -73.69 11.07
C ASP A 710 -13.25 -73.84 10.77
N GLU A 711 -13.57 -75.04 10.28
CA GLU A 711 -14.79 -75.86 10.48
C GLU A 711 -16.13 -75.44 9.81
N ASP A 712 -16.40 -76.05 8.65
CA ASP A 712 -17.44 -77.10 8.43
C ASP A 712 -18.23 -77.00 7.10
N GLU A 713 -17.97 -78.02 6.27
CA GLU A 713 -18.82 -78.80 5.35
C GLU A 713 -19.62 -78.18 4.16
N GLU A 714 -19.38 -78.82 2.99
CA GLU A 714 -20.24 -79.01 1.78
C GLU A 714 -20.43 -77.78 0.85
N GLU A 715 -20.25 -77.80 -0.48
CA GLU A 715 -20.27 -78.83 -1.53
C GLU A 715 -19.65 -78.29 -2.85
N GLU A 716 -19.13 -79.23 -3.67
CA GLU A 716 -18.88 -79.23 -5.13
C GLU A 716 -17.84 -78.30 -5.82
N GLU A 717 -16.76 -78.95 -6.28
CA GLU A 717 -15.75 -78.52 -7.24
C GLU A 717 -16.25 -78.65 -8.70
N GLU A 718 -15.94 -77.66 -9.55
CA GLU A 718 -15.58 -77.91 -10.95
C GLU A 718 -14.47 -76.92 -11.39
N GLU A 719 -13.37 -77.47 -11.90
CA GLU A 719 -12.18 -76.78 -12.39
C GLU A 719 -12.49 -75.75 -13.49
N LEU A 720 -11.79 -74.61 -13.48
CA LEU A 720 -11.57 -73.83 -14.72
C LEU A 720 -10.19 -73.19 -14.78
N SER A 721 -9.44 -73.71 -15.74
CA SER A 721 -8.08 -73.39 -16.12
C SER A 721 -7.82 -71.91 -16.44
N ILE A 722 -6.67 -71.43 -15.97
CA ILE A 722 -6.03 -70.17 -16.34
C ILE A 722 -5.70 -70.16 -17.85
N LYS A 723 -6.12 -69.10 -18.56
CA LYS A 723 -5.50 -68.65 -19.80
C LYS A 723 -5.17 -67.16 -19.70
N VAL A 724 -3.88 -66.88 -19.61
CA VAL A 724 -3.29 -65.57 -19.94
C VAL A 724 -3.33 -65.40 -21.46
N SER A 725 -3.64 -64.19 -21.94
CA SER A 725 -3.41 -63.79 -23.33
C SER A 725 -2.94 -62.33 -23.39
N PRO A 726 -2.14 -61.98 -24.41
CA PRO A 726 -1.12 -60.93 -24.33
C PRO A 726 -1.61 -59.54 -24.74
N SER A 727 -0.82 -58.54 -24.37
CA SER A 727 -0.87 -57.13 -24.77
C SER A 727 -1.31 -56.94 -26.23
N THR A 728 -2.51 -56.39 -26.44
CA THR A 728 -2.93 -55.77 -27.69
C THR A 728 -3.71 -54.51 -27.38
N SER A 729 -3.29 -53.41 -28.01
CA SER A 729 -3.94 -52.10 -28.01
C SER A 729 -5.38 -52.19 -28.52
N ARG A 730 -6.35 -52.37 -27.62
CA ARG A 730 -7.76 -52.09 -27.90
C ARG A 730 -8.01 -50.63 -27.55
N SER A 731 -8.54 -49.86 -28.50
CA SER A 731 -8.94 -48.47 -28.27
C SER A 731 -9.88 -48.40 -27.06
N SER A 732 -9.59 -47.48 -26.14
CA SER A 732 -10.35 -47.22 -24.91
C SER A 732 -11.86 -46.94 -25.11
N SER A 733 -12.32 -46.78 -26.35
CA SER A 733 -13.71 -46.53 -26.72
C SER A 733 -14.66 -47.73 -26.66
N GLU A 734 -14.19 -48.98 -26.57
CA GLU A 734 -15.11 -50.15 -26.56
C GLU A 734 -15.45 -50.70 -25.16
N ILE A 735 -14.64 -50.40 -24.14
CA ILE A 735 -14.76 -51.00 -22.80
C ILE A 735 -15.83 -50.29 -21.93
N TYR A 736 -16.18 -49.04 -22.24
CA TYR A 736 -17.06 -48.19 -21.41
C TYR A 736 -18.36 -47.73 -22.09
N LYS A 737 -18.85 -48.48 -23.09
CA LYS A 737 -20.15 -48.19 -23.73
C LYS A 737 -21.28 -48.23 -22.69
N GLY A 738 -21.83 -47.06 -22.35
CA GLY A 738 -22.96 -46.89 -21.42
C GLY A 738 -22.63 -46.20 -20.09
N VAL A 739 -21.35 -45.97 -19.77
CA VAL A 739 -20.94 -45.21 -18.57
C VAL A 739 -20.90 -43.72 -18.90
N GLU A 740 -21.47 -42.87 -18.02
CA GLU A 740 -21.36 -41.41 -18.16
C GLU A 740 -19.89 -40.99 -18.28
N ILE A 741 -19.55 -40.16 -19.27
CA ILE A 741 -18.15 -39.80 -19.60
C ILE A 741 -17.39 -39.24 -18.39
N GLN A 742 -18.07 -38.49 -17.54
CA GLN A 742 -17.50 -37.88 -16.33
C GLN A 742 -17.18 -38.88 -15.20
N LYS A 743 -17.66 -40.13 -15.31
CA LYS A 743 -17.37 -41.25 -14.40
C LYS A 743 -16.38 -42.27 -14.97
N GLN A 744 -15.90 -42.06 -16.20
CA GLN A 744 -14.90 -42.94 -16.77
C GLN A 744 -13.54 -42.70 -16.09
N PRO A 745 -12.85 -43.76 -15.65
CA PRO A 745 -11.53 -43.63 -15.05
C PRO A 745 -10.56 -42.88 -15.96
N ILE A 746 -9.78 -41.96 -15.39
CA ILE A 746 -8.74 -41.23 -16.11
C ILE A 746 -7.37 -41.75 -15.65
N ASN A 747 -6.60 -42.28 -16.60
CA ASN A 747 -5.21 -42.67 -16.37
C ASN A 747 -4.36 -41.40 -16.30
N TYR A 748 -4.04 -40.93 -15.09
CA TYR A 748 -3.23 -39.74 -14.88
C TYR A 748 -2.46 -39.82 -13.55
N PRO A 749 -1.16 -39.49 -13.53
CA PRO A 749 -0.34 -39.56 -12.33
C PRO A 749 -0.67 -38.40 -11.41
N LEU A 750 -1.63 -38.62 -10.50
CA LEU A 750 -2.03 -37.64 -9.50
C LEU A 750 -1.53 -38.08 -8.12
N ILE A 751 -0.58 -37.32 -7.56
CA ILE A 751 -0.10 -37.54 -6.19
C ILE A 751 -0.99 -36.75 -5.23
N LEU A 752 -1.33 -37.37 -4.11
CA LEU A 752 -2.04 -36.69 -3.03
C LEU A 752 -1.12 -35.72 -2.27
N PRO A 753 -1.58 -34.51 -1.93
CA PRO A 753 -0.81 -33.58 -1.10
C PRO A 753 -0.39 -34.17 0.25
N ARG A 754 -1.22 -35.01 0.89
CA ARG A 754 -0.85 -35.69 2.15
C ARG A 754 0.34 -36.63 1.96
N LEU A 755 0.39 -37.33 0.82
CA LEU A 755 1.42 -38.29 0.50
C LEU A 755 2.71 -37.56 0.13
N ALA A 756 2.61 -36.47 -0.65
CA ALA A 756 3.74 -35.58 -0.93
C ALA A 756 4.36 -35.01 0.36
N LEU A 757 3.53 -34.57 1.31
CA LEU A 757 3.98 -34.10 2.64
C LEU A 757 4.63 -35.22 3.47
N GLN A 758 4.07 -36.42 3.45
CA GLN A 758 4.62 -37.57 4.16
C GLN A 758 5.98 -38.00 3.58
N ILE A 759 6.12 -38.01 2.25
CA ILE A 759 7.38 -38.34 1.57
C ILE A 759 8.45 -37.26 1.83
N GLN A 760 8.07 -35.98 1.85
CA GLN A 760 8.99 -34.89 2.22
C GLN A 760 9.44 -34.98 3.68
N GLN A 761 8.60 -35.48 4.58
CA GLN A 761 8.97 -35.72 5.98
C GLN A 761 9.88 -36.93 6.14
N ASP A 762 9.66 -37.99 5.37
CA ASP A 762 10.41 -39.25 5.47
C ASP A 762 11.76 -39.20 4.72
N ASN A 763 11.90 -38.37 3.67
CA ASN A 763 13.13 -38.23 2.88
C ASN A 763 13.48 -36.76 2.61
N HIS A 764 14.31 -36.18 3.49
CA HIS A 764 14.69 -34.77 3.48
C HIS A 764 15.34 -34.24 2.17
N ASN A 765 15.79 -35.11 1.25
CA ASN A 765 16.52 -34.71 0.02
C ASN A 765 15.82 -35.08 -1.30
N LEU A 766 14.57 -35.55 -1.30
CA LEU A 766 13.86 -35.96 -2.52
C LEU A 766 12.89 -34.87 -2.99
N GLN A 767 13.27 -34.17 -4.06
CA GLN A 767 12.37 -33.23 -4.73
C GLN A 767 11.35 -34.01 -5.58
N ILE A 768 10.14 -34.19 -5.08
CA ILE A 768 9.09 -34.95 -5.77
C ILE A 768 8.56 -34.09 -6.92
N SER A 769 8.75 -34.59 -8.15
CA SER A 769 8.20 -34.02 -9.37
C SER A 769 7.51 -35.14 -10.15
N TYR A 770 6.51 -34.83 -10.96
CA TYR A 770 5.88 -35.85 -11.79
C TYR A 770 6.87 -36.52 -12.78
N THR A 771 8.02 -35.88 -13.04
CA THR A 771 9.11 -36.40 -13.90
C THR A 771 9.99 -37.46 -13.23
N ASN A 772 9.91 -37.63 -11.91
CA ASN A 772 10.68 -38.63 -11.15
C ASN A 772 9.78 -39.56 -10.31
N LEU A 773 8.48 -39.53 -10.55
CA LEU A 773 7.47 -40.37 -9.91
C LEU A 773 7.77 -41.88 -10.01
N GLN A 774 8.38 -42.32 -11.11
CA GLN A 774 8.71 -43.73 -11.33
C GLN A 774 10.00 -44.16 -10.61
N ASP A 775 10.85 -43.21 -10.20
CA ASP A 775 12.08 -43.48 -9.44
C ASP A 775 11.79 -43.78 -7.95
N LEU A 776 10.56 -43.49 -7.52
CA LEU A 776 10.02 -43.75 -6.18
C LEU A 776 9.45 -45.18 -6.11
N SER A 777 10.32 -46.19 -6.16
CA SER A 777 9.94 -47.62 -6.21
C SER A 777 9.18 -48.16 -4.98
N ASN A 778 9.04 -47.37 -3.91
CA ASN A 778 8.61 -47.82 -2.59
C ASN A 778 7.31 -47.17 -2.08
N LEU A 779 6.59 -46.42 -2.93
CA LEU A 779 5.39 -45.67 -2.52
C LEU A 779 4.12 -46.23 -3.15
N ASP A 780 3.11 -46.47 -2.31
CA ASP A 780 1.78 -46.90 -2.75
C ASP A 780 0.94 -45.68 -3.15
N TYR A 781 0.64 -45.56 -4.45
CA TYR A 781 -0.15 -44.47 -4.99
C TYR A 781 -1.64 -44.74 -4.79
N GLN A 782 -2.29 -43.93 -3.95
CA GLN A 782 -3.73 -44.01 -3.70
C GLN A 782 -4.50 -42.85 -4.36
N PRO A 783 -5.66 -43.12 -4.99
CA PRO A 783 -6.48 -42.08 -5.59
C PRO A 783 -7.13 -41.19 -4.51
N PRO A 784 -7.53 -39.94 -4.84
CA PRO A 784 -8.14 -39.05 -3.86
C PRO A 784 -9.47 -39.56 -3.31
N THR A 785 -9.62 -39.42 -2.00
CA THR A 785 -10.80 -39.82 -1.25
C THR A 785 -11.99 -38.87 -1.49
N ASN A 786 -13.19 -39.37 -1.23
CA ASN A 786 -14.41 -38.56 -1.31
C ASN A 786 -14.38 -37.29 -0.46
N GLN A 787 -13.70 -37.33 0.69
CA GLN A 787 -13.55 -36.19 1.59
C GLN A 787 -12.60 -35.13 1.03
N GLU A 788 -11.52 -35.53 0.36
CA GLU A 788 -10.56 -34.62 -0.26
C GLU A 788 -11.18 -33.88 -1.44
N TRP A 789 -11.99 -34.56 -2.27
CA TRP A 789 -12.78 -33.89 -3.31
C TRP A 789 -13.75 -32.86 -2.74
N GLU A 790 -14.42 -33.16 -1.62
CA GLU A 790 -15.31 -32.21 -0.95
C GLU A 790 -14.58 -31.02 -0.35
N GLN A 791 -13.38 -31.24 0.18
CA GLN A 791 -12.52 -30.17 0.67
C GLN A 791 -12.07 -29.25 -0.47
N GLU A 792 -11.75 -29.80 -1.64
CA GLU A 792 -11.37 -29.01 -2.82
C GLU A 792 -12.53 -28.14 -3.32
N ILE A 793 -13.74 -28.69 -3.39
CA ILE A 793 -14.95 -27.92 -3.74
C ILE A 793 -15.15 -26.76 -2.77
N LYS A 794 -15.03 -27.02 -1.46
CA LYS A 794 -15.14 -26.00 -0.42
C LYS A 794 -14.04 -24.95 -0.54
N ARG A 795 -12.78 -25.35 -0.74
CA ARG A 795 -11.63 -24.46 -0.92
C ARG A 795 -11.88 -23.47 -2.06
N GLN A 796 -12.21 -24.00 -3.24
CA GLN A 796 -12.50 -23.20 -4.43
C GLN A 796 -13.70 -22.27 -4.23
N TRP A 797 -14.76 -22.74 -3.57
CA TRP A 797 -15.91 -21.90 -3.21
C TRP A 797 -15.52 -20.77 -2.27
N PHE A 798 -14.79 -21.05 -1.18
CA PHE A 798 -14.44 -20.05 -0.19
C PHE A 798 -13.50 -18.97 -0.74
N ASN A 799 -12.65 -19.32 -1.71
CA ASN A 799 -11.78 -18.39 -2.44
C ASN A 799 -12.54 -17.40 -3.36
N LEU A 800 -13.83 -17.63 -3.64
CA LEU A 800 -14.63 -16.67 -4.42
C LEU A 800 -15.02 -15.44 -3.59
N SER A 801 -14.99 -14.27 -4.23
CA SER A 801 -15.51 -13.03 -3.65
C SER A 801 -17.02 -13.12 -3.40
N LYS A 802 -17.51 -12.35 -2.42
CA LYS A 802 -18.96 -12.27 -2.11
C LYS A 802 -19.82 -11.94 -3.33
N ASN A 803 -19.34 -11.02 -4.17
CA ASN A 803 -20.04 -10.63 -5.40
C ASN A 803 -20.13 -11.79 -6.39
N LEU A 804 -19.09 -12.60 -6.52
CA LEU A 804 -19.09 -13.75 -7.41
C LEU A 804 -19.94 -14.90 -6.85
N LYS A 805 -19.90 -15.18 -5.55
CA LYS A 805 -20.81 -16.14 -4.89
C LYS A 805 -22.27 -15.80 -5.14
N SER A 806 -22.61 -14.50 -5.16
CA SER A 806 -23.97 -14.03 -5.43
C SER A 806 -24.49 -14.39 -6.84
N THR A 807 -23.60 -14.56 -7.83
CA THR A 807 -24.04 -14.86 -9.21
C THR A 807 -24.65 -16.25 -9.33
N PHE A 808 -24.20 -17.21 -8.50
CA PHE A 808 -24.75 -18.56 -8.43
C PHE A 808 -26.17 -18.61 -7.85
N ARG A 809 -26.69 -17.49 -7.33
CA ARG A 809 -28.06 -17.36 -6.79
C ARG A 809 -29.02 -16.62 -7.73
N LYS A 810 -28.51 -16.05 -8.83
CA LYS A 810 -29.34 -15.35 -9.83
C LYS A 810 -30.32 -16.32 -10.52
N PRO A 811 -31.35 -15.85 -11.23
CA PRO A 811 -32.20 -16.72 -12.06
C PRO A 811 -31.41 -17.57 -13.05
N MET A 812 -32.04 -18.62 -13.59
CA MET A 812 -31.41 -19.52 -14.56
C MET A 812 -30.93 -18.73 -15.80
N PRO A 813 -29.69 -18.94 -16.26
CA PRO A 813 -29.19 -18.29 -17.47
C PRO A 813 -30.10 -18.50 -18.67
N LYS A 814 -30.14 -17.53 -19.60
CA LYS A 814 -30.99 -17.54 -20.82
C LYS A 814 -32.51 -17.56 -20.59
N THR A 815 -33.00 -17.45 -19.35
CA THR A 815 -34.43 -17.26 -19.08
C THR A 815 -34.88 -15.84 -19.40
N LYS A 816 -36.17 -15.67 -19.74
CA LYS A 816 -36.76 -14.35 -20.03
C LYS A 816 -36.67 -13.42 -18.81
N MET A 817 -36.34 -12.16 -19.05
CA MET A 817 -36.30 -11.12 -18.01
C MET A 817 -37.72 -10.71 -17.62
N THR A 818 -38.30 -11.38 -16.62
CA THR A 818 -39.57 -11.00 -16.02
C THR A 818 -39.35 -9.97 -14.91
N LEU A 819 -40.41 -9.23 -14.53
CA LEU A 819 -40.35 -8.29 -13.40
C LEU A 819 -39.92 -8.98 -12.09
N GLU A 820 -40.29 -10.25 -11.91
CA GLU A 820 -39.89 -11.06 -10.75
C GLU A 820 -38.38 -11.37 -10.78
N ASN A 821 -37.86 -11.80 -11.93
CA ASN A 821 -36.43 -12.05 -12.11
C ASN A 821 -35.59 -10.79 -11.89
N GLN A 822 -36.07 -9.64 -12.38
CA GLN A 822 -35.42 -8.34 -12.17
C GLN A 822 -35.38 -7.96 -10.69
N LYS A 823 -36.53 -8.07 -9.99
CA LYS A 823 -36.60 -7.83 -8.54
C LYS A 823 -35.68 -8.76 -7.75
N LEU A 824 -35.57 -10.02 -8.13
CA LEU A 824 -34.67 -10.97 -7.49
C LEU A 824 -33.20 -10.59 -7.69
N ILE A 825 -32.80 -10.22 -8.91
CA ILE A 825 -31.44 -9.75 -9.21
C ILE A 825 -31.11 -8.49 -8.39
N ASP A 826 -32.04 -7.54 -8.30
CA ASP A 826 -31.86 -6.32 -7.51
C ASP A 826 -31.69 -6.63 -6.02
N LYS A 827 -32.53 -7.51 -5.46
CA LYS A 827 -32.41 -7.95 -4.06
C LYS A 827 -31.06 -8.60 -3.78
N ILE A 828 -30.58 -9.47 -4.68
CA ILE A 828 -29.26 -10.12 -4.56
C ILE A 828 -28.15 -9.07 -4.61
N SER A 829 -28.22 -8.11 -5.54
CA SER A 829 -27.19 -7.06 -5.69
C SER A 829 -27.08 -6.14 -4.46
N ARG A 830 -28.20 -5.88 -3.77
CA ARG A 830 -28.27 -5.08 -2.55
C ARG A 830 -28.01 -5.90 -1.27
N GLY A 831 -27.89 -7.23 -1.38
CA GLY A 831 -27.71 -8.12 -0.23
C GLY A 831 -28.94 -8.26 0.67
N VAL A 832 -30.15 -8.04 0.15
CA VAL A 832 -31.43 -8.07 0.88
C VAL A 832 -32.36 -9.20 0.43
N ASP A 833 -31.80 -10.23 -0.22
CA ASP A 833 -32.51 -11.43 -0.67
C ASP A 833 -32.83 -12.42 0.48
N GLY A 834 -32.32 -12.18 1.69
CA GLY A 834 -32.59 -12.99 2.88
C GLY A 834 -31.91 -14.36 2.87
N LYS A 835 -31.01 -14.63 1.91
CA LYS A 835 -30.29 -15.91 1.76
C LYS A 835 -28.83 -15.79 2.18
N LYS A 836 -28.32 -16.83 2.84
CA LYS A 836 -26.90 -16.94 3.21
C LYS A 836 -26.02 -17.06 1.97
N GLU A 837 -24.75 -16.69 2.09
CA GLU A 837 -23.77 -16.78 1.00
C GLU A 837 -23.69 -18.20 0.43
N GLU A 838 -23.74 -19.22 1.30
CA GLU A 838 -23.71 -20.65 0.96
C GLU A 838 -24.90 -21.13 0.11
N SER A 839 -26.00 -20.38 0.04
CA SER A 839 -27.17 -20.79 -0.76
C SER A 839 -26.89 -20.89 -2.26
N GLY A 840 -25.78 -20.34 -2.76
CA GLY A 840 -25.33 -20.50 -4.15
C GLY A 840 -24.48 -21.75 -4.40
N LEU A 841 -24.01 -22.42 -3.35
CA LEU A 841 -23.07 -23.55 -3.46
C LEU A 841 -23.68 -24.73 -4.25
N SER A 842 -24.99 -24.93 -4.17
CA SER A 842 -25.66 -26.01 -4.91
C SER A 842 -25.53 -25.87 -6.44
N ASN A 843 -25.34 -24.65 -6.94
CA ASN A 843 -25.15 -24.35 -8.37
C ASN A 843 -23.66 -24.22 -8.76
N PHE A 844 -22.74 -24.35 -7.79
CA PHE A 844 -21.31 -24.20 -8.01
C PHE A 844 -20.66 -25.51 -8.41
N SER A 845 -19.75 -25.48 -9.38
CA SER A 845 -18.98 -26.64 -9.81
C SER A 845 -17.55 -26.23 -10.17
N CYS A 846 -16.58 -27.08 -9.86
CA CYS A 846 -15.19 -26.92 -10.27
C CYS A 846 -14.91 -27.85 -11.45
N VAL A 847 -13.97 -27.48 -12.32
CA VAL A 847 -13.52 -28.30 -13.44
C VAL A 847 -12.00 -28.40 -13.39
N GLY A 848 -11.48 -29.62 -13.39
CA GLY A 848 -10.06 -29.92 -13.52
C GLY A 848 -9.70 -30.24 -14.97
N LEU A 849 -8.64 -29.61 -15.48
CA LEU A 849 -8.11 -29.80 -16.82
C LEU A 849 -6.88 -30.72 -16.76
N PHE A 850 -7.04 -31.96 -17.19
CA PHE A 850 -5.99 -32.97 -17.25
C PHE A 850 -5.32 -32.89 -18.63
N ILE A 851 -4.11 -32.35 -18.66
CA ILE A 851 -3.43 -31.96 -19.90
C ILE A 851 -2.55 -33.11 -20.40
N ASP A 852 -2.66 -33.43 -21.69
CA ASP A 852 -1.84 -34.44 -22.38
C ASP A 852 -1.06 -33.86 -23.58
N TYR A 853 -1.34 -32.61 -23.96
CA TYR A 853 -0.73 -31.94 -25.09
C TYR A 853 -0.60 -30.44 -24.84
N VAL A 854 0.58 -29.88 -25.14
CA VAL A 854 0.87 -28.44 -25.06
C VAL A 854 1.51 -27.98 -26.36
N ASP A 855 0.94 -26.97 -27.00
CA ASP A 855 1.52 -26.23 -28.12
C ASP A 855 1.88 -24.82 -27.62
N PHE A 856 3.18 -24.61 -27.41
CA PHE A 856 3.76 -23.41 -26.84
C PHE A 856 4.44 -22.59 -27.93
N VAL A 857 4.08 -21.30 -28.02
CA VAL A 857 4.68 -20.35 -28.95
C VAL A 857 5.28 -19.18 -28.17
N GLU A 858 6.57 -18.95 -28.39
CA GLU A 858 7.28 -17.76 -27.94
C GLU A 858 7.41 -16.78 -29.12
N ILE A 859 6.50 -15.80 -29.19
CA ILE A 859 6.35 -14.93 -30.36
C ILE A 859 7.55 -14.00 -30.52
N GLU A 860 8.19 -13.60 -29.41
CA GLU A 860 9.34 -12.69 -29.47
C GLU A 860 10.59 -13.36 -30.04
N LYS A 861 10.81 -14.65 -29.74
CA LYS A 861 11.96 -15.42 -30.23
C LYS A 861 11.68 -16.18 -31.53
N ASP A 862 10.45 -16.12 -32.03
CA ASP A 862 9.99 -16.92 -33.18
C ASP A 862 10.32 -18.41 -32.99
N ARG A 863 9.97 -18.95 -31.82
CA ARG A 863 10.16 -20.36 -31.45
C ARG A 863 8.84 -21.00 -31.07
N ARG A 864 8.68 -22.28 -31.41
CA ARG A 864 7.50 -23.06 -31.07
C ARG A 864 7.86 -24.47 -30.68
N TYR A 865 7.19 -24.96 -29.65
CA TYR A 865 7.43 -26.26 -29.06
C TYR A 865 6.12 -27.02 -28.93
N ILE A 866 6.16 -28.29 -29.27
CA ILE A 866 5.08 -29.23 -29.06
C ILE A 866 5.51 -30.21 -27.97
N TYR A 867 4.73 -30.23 -26.89
CA TYR A 867 4.86 -31.22 -25.83
C TYR A 867 3.72 -32.23 -25.94
N LYS A 868 4.05 -33.53 -26.03
CA LYS A 868 3.08 -34.63 -26.06
C LYS A 868 3.36 -35.61 -24.95
N LYS A 869 2.33 -35.93 -24.17
CA LYS A 869 2.37 -36.95 -23.13
C LYS A 869 2.09 -38.33 -23.72
N ASP A 870 2.93 -39.31 -23.44
CA ASP A 870 2.72 -40.70 -23.87
C ASP A 870 1.87 -41.51 -22.87
N ASP A 871 1.61 -42.78 -23.20
CA ASP A 871 0.82 -43.71 -22.37
C ASP A 871 1.50 -44.05 -21.03
N HIS A 872 2.80 -43.81 -20.90
CA HIS A 872 3.59 -43.99 -19.68
C HIS A 872 3.79 -42.67 -18.92
N HIS A 873 3.09 -41.61 -19.35
CA HIS A 873 3.11 -40.27 -18.77
C HIS A 873 4.41 -39.47 -18.95
N TYR A 874 5.29 -39.88 -19.86
CA TYR A 874 6.46 -39.09 -20.25
C TYR A 874 6.07 -38.01 -21.25
N TRP A 875 6.65 -36.82 -21.08
CA TRP A 875 6.54 -35.75 -22.05
C TRP A 875 7.66 -35.87 -23.07
N SER A 876 7.28 -35.93 -24.34
CA SER A 876 8.18 -35.67 -25.46
C SER A 876 8.10 -34.20 -25.82
N GLU A 877 9.25 -33.56 -26.01
CA GLU A 877 9.39 -32.19 -26.48
C GLU A 877 9.94 -32.21 -27.91
N GLU A 878 9.28 -31.46 -28.79
CA GLU A 878 9.67 -31.28 -30.19
C GLU A 878 9.62 -29.79 -30.54
N GLU A 879 10.76 -29.19 -30.89
CA GLU A 879 10.78 -27.85 -31.47
C GLU A 879 10.31 -27.92 -32.93
N VAL A 880 9.34 -27.09 -33.29
CA VAL A 880 8.71 -27.07 -34.62
C VAL A 880 8.72 -25.65 -35.18
N CYS A 881 8.43 -25.51 -36.48
CA CYS A 881 8.28 -24.20 -37.09
C CYS A 881 7.14 -23.40 -36.42
N PRO A 882 7.38 -22.12 -36.03
CA PRO A 882 6.40 -21.23 -35.41
C PRO A 882 5.06 -21.13 -36.13
#